data_AF-A0ABD1CNI3-F1
#
_entry.id   AF-A0ABD1CNI3-F1
#
_cell.length_a   1.000
_cell.length_b   1.000
_cell.length_c   1.000
_cell.angle_alpha   90.00
_cell.angle_beta   90.00
_cell.angle_gamma   90.00
#
_symmetry.space_group_name_H-M   'P 1'
#
loop_
_entity.id
_entity.type
_entity.pdbx_description
1 polymer ?
#
loop_
_entity_poly.entity_id
_entity_poly.type
_entity_poly.pdbx_seq_one_letter_code
_entity_poly.pdbx_strand_id
1 'polypeptide(L)'
;MPEYLINGIPVNFPFEPYQVQRDYMARVIECLQNSSNGVLESPTGTGKTLSLLCSSLAWILHKKAQVQASQRTNVGELSEFEFEKKKMGEGGRWGVPKIIYASRTHSQLTQAMQEMKNTSYGFMRAVILGSRDQLCIHPEVAKEEGNAVKTNLCKAKIQARACSFYSRVEACKERPEITGSTIMDIEDLVRVSTKLKACPFFMSKELIENADVLFMPYNYLLDPKARKANNLELANTIIILDEAHNVDKMCEESASMQIRSSDIALCIDDVTSIMKVMDNTVAIPEDDDAKKDFTIDDLALLKEMLLSLEKTVDEIPVMFSQGGSTQPGTYIFEIFEKANIKEGNYHIIAQLLENIIQYIATITEKNNFVRRGGGLQILAEALSIMFAGSGPQYRESIDKCYKCHIDIEEQKKVRGNTKQADGWTATKQLVPSVKANAKVINFWCFNPGFGMRQLLGRNARSIILTSGTLAPLKPLISELDIPIAVKLENPHIIDGSQVCVKIVGQGPDKESLNSSYGNRDNPKYISSLGRTILSFCPIIPGGLLVFFPSYPLLNKCQEAWQETGIWAQISRTKPIFVEPRGKDQFLNTMTEYYAKINDPDGKGAVFMAVCRGKVSEGLDFADMNGRACIITGLPFPPLKDARVILKKRYLQEVRTRENEIISGDEWYSLEAARAVNQAIGRVIRHKNDYGAILLCDNRFHNPRQKAQLSSWIQKHLNTAQHPTFGPIVRELSQFFRNAEKTLPQAKLTRSLAPLGPEPPTALVPDSTSLLVSGETKKKLDDIKNNFIKIENSNAVTAFKLSDYQHAHRSDATSASGKDFLSRLNTQVRTIDFNDMSSSSAGPSSQAGLVAIHKRERSNEFPSVTQQKKRKVVLIPQETISLDDSLEVLEIKPERQAPEDRVELLKVIKSSIVPAQYKRFLVVLTGYRNDRDFGTMMGGMVEIFNRPELYYLLKAMRRFLSNEHGIQFDERIRTICG
;
A
#
# COMPACT_ATOMS: atom_id res chain seq x y z
N MET A 1 9.93 27.36 -27.61
CA MET A 1 10.89 26.23 -27.61
C MET A 1 11.23 25.92 -29.05
N PRO A 2 12.38 25.31 -29.36
CA PRO A 2 12.65 24.81 -30.71
C PRO A 2 11.70 23.67 -31.07
N GLU A 3 11.33 23.62 -32.35
CA GLU A 3 10.45 22.60 -32.93
C GLU A 3 11.28 21.61 -33.76
N TYR A 4 10.94 20.32 -33.66
CA TYR A 4 11.56 19.25 -34.42
C TYR A 4 10.49 18.39 -35.08
N LEU A 5 10.58 18.20 -36.39
CA LEU A 5 9.70 17.28 -37.12
C LEU A 5 10.10 15.83 -36.79
N ILE A 6 9.21 15.08 -36.13
CA ILE A 6 9.43 13.69 -35.73
C ILE A 6 8.28 12.85 -36.25
N ASN A 7 8.58 11.89 -37.13
CA ASN A 7 7.60 10.99 -37.78
C ASN A 7 6.35 11.74 -38.33
N GLY A 8 6.58 12.88 -38.99
CA GLY A 8 5.54 13.74 -39.58
C GLY A 8 4.85 14.71 -38.61
N ILE A 9 5.13 14.67 -37.32
CA ILE A 9 4.53 15.57 -36.31
C ILE A 9 5.53 16.65 -35.89
N PRO A 10 5.15 17.95 -35.85
CA PRO A 10 5.97 18.99 -35.24
C PRO A 10 5.98 18.84 -33.71
N VAL A 11 7.14 18.50 -33.14
CA VAL A 11 7.34 18.33 -31.70
C VAL A 11 8.21 19.48 -31.17
N ASN A 12 7.59 20.42 -30.45
CA ASN A 12 8.33 21.35 -29.60
C ASN A 12 9.03 20.59 -28.47
N PHE A 13 10.33 20.84 -28.27
CA PHE A 13 11.14 20.17 -27.24
C PHE A 13 12.03 21.20 -26.50
N PRO A 14 12.31 21.08 -25.19
CA PRO A 14 12.99 22.16 -24.45
C PRO A 14 14.45 22.43 -24.83
N PHE A 15 15.12 21.46 -25.45
CA PHE A 15 16.52 21.53 -25.91
C PHE A 15 16.68 20.70 -27.20
N GLU A 16 17.91 20.48 -27.68
CA GLU A 16 18.13 19.60 -28.83
C GLU A 16 18.02 18.11 -28.43
N PRO A 17 17.05 17.35 -28.97
CA PRO A 17 16.86 15.96 -28.55
C PRO A 17 17.98 15.05 -29.07
N TYR A 18 18.49 14.21 -28.18
CA TYR A 18 19.48 13.18 -28.50
C TYR A 18 18.90 12.13 -29.45
N GLN A 19 19.73 11.37 -30.17
CA GLN A 19 19.23 10.37 -31.11
C GLN A 19 18.28 9.37 -30.42
N VAL A 20 18.66 8.83 -29.26
CA VAL A 20 17.80 7.94 -28.44
C VAL A 20 16.46 8.57 -28.03
N GLN A 21 16.39 9.91 -27.92
CA GLN A 21 15.13 10.63 -27.65
C GLN A 21 14.31 10.82 -28.92
N ARG A 22 14.95 11.10 -30.07
CA ARG A 22 14.29 11.17 -31.38
C ARG A 22 13.68 9.81 -31.76
N ASP A 23 14.44 8.73 -31.56
CA ASP A 23 14.01 7.35 -31.77
C ASP A 23 12.82 7.00 -30.85
N TYR A 24 12.92 7.33 -29.56
CA TYR A 24 11.83 7.12 -28.59
C TYR A 24 10.56 7.91 -28.96
N MET A 25 10.68 9.20 -29.28
CA MET A 25 9.54 10.04 -29.69
C MET A 25 8.90 9.55 -30.99
N ALA A 26 9.70 9.10 -31.97
CA ALA A 26 9.19 8.52 -33.21
C ALA A 26 8.36 7.25 -32.94
N ARG A 27 8.84 6.35 -32.05
CA ARG A 27 8.11 5.13 -31.66
C ARG A 27 6.85 5.40 -30.85
N VAL A 28 6.82 6.44 -30.01
CA VAL A 28 5.58 6.91 -29.37
C VAL A 28 4.58 7.37 -30.45
N ILE A 29 5.00 8.25 -31.37
CA ILE A 29 4.14 8.79 -32.43
C ILE A 29 3.60 7.69 -33.35
N GLU A 30 4.42 6.68 -33.69
CA GLU A 30 4.02 5.48 -34.44
C GLU A 30 2.87 4.72 -33.75
N CYS A 31 2.90 4.56 -32.42
CA CYS A 31 1.82 3.92 -31.66
C CYS A 31 0.49 4.70 -31.77
N LEU A 32 0.56 6.03 -31.72
CA LEU A 32 -0.62 6.91 -31.68
C LEU A 32 -1.26 7.09 -33.07
N GLN A 33 -0.44 7.23 -34.11
CA GLN A 33 -0.86 7.27 -35.51
C GLN A 33 -1.57 5.96 -35.90
N ASN A 34 -0.95 4.81 -35.63
CA ASN A 34 -1.46 3.51 -36.06
C ASN A 34 -2.60 2.93 -35.20
N SER A 35 -2.90 3.56 -34.06
CA SER A 35 -3.77 3.01 -33.01
C SER A 35 -3.30 1.62 -32.56
N SER A 36 -2.02 1.52 -32.20
CA SER A 36 -1.37 0.27 -31.81
C SER A 36 -0.69 0.36 -30.45
N ASN A 37 -0.48 -0.79 -29.81
CA ASN A 37 0.20 -0.88 -28.52
C ASN A 37 1.71 -0.97 -28.70
N GLY A 38 2.45 -0.40 -27.74
CA GLY A 38 3.90 -0.32 -27.75
C GLY A 38 4.56 -0.71 -26.42
N VAL A 39 5.77 -1.26 -26.48
CA VAL A 39 6.62 -1.47 -25.31
C VAL A 39 7.98 -0.83 -25.57
N LEU A 40 8.30 0.20 -24.80
CA LEU A 40 9.44 1.10 -25.01
C LEU A 40 10.36 1.08 -23.77
N GLU A 41 11.47 0.37 -23.85
CA GLU A 41 12.56 0.47 -22.88
C GLU A 41 13.50 1.61 -23.29
N SER A 42 13.94 2.40 -22.32
CA SER A 42 15.07 3.31 -22.49
C SER A 42 15.73 3.58 -21.13
N PRO A 43 17.06 3.47 -20.97
CA PRO A 43 17.73 3.55 -19.67
C PRO A 43 17.49 4.83 -18.86
N THR A 44 17.92 4.83 -17.59
CA THR A 44 17.88 6.03 -16.73
C THR A 44 18.71 7.17 -17.32
N GLY A 45 18.33 8.42 -17.02
CA GLY A 45 19.02 9.61 -17.54
C GLY A 45 18.86 9.90 -19.04
N THR A 46 18.11 9.09 -19.79
CA THR A 46 17.82 9.34 -21.22
C THR A 46 16.72 10.38 -21.46
N GLY A 47 16.02 10.84 -20.42
CA GLY A 47 14.92 11.81 -20.55
C GLY A 47 13.60 11.21 -21.06
N LYS A 48 13.28 9.97 -20.65
CA LYS A 48 12.03 9.25 -21.00
C LYS A 48 10.77 10.11 -20.83
N THR A 49 10.50 10.57 -19.61
CA THR A 49 9.26 11.25 -19.21
C THR A 49 9.00 12.48 -20.08
N LEU A 50 9.97 13.39 -20.18
CA LEU A 50 9.92 14.52 -21.10
C LEU A 50 9.71 14.12 -22.58
N SER A 51 10.41 13.09 -23.07
CA SER A 51 10.26 12.61 -24.47
C SER A 51 8.84 12.10 -24.73
N LEU A 52 8.34 11.24 -23.83
CA LEU A 52 7.02 10.62 -23.83
C LEU A 52 5.89 11.66 -23.79
N LEU A 53 6.01 12.65 -22.91
CA LEU A 53 5.07 13.76 -22.79
C LEU A 53 5.08 14.62 -24.04
N CYS A 54 6.24 15.14 -24.47
CA CYS A 54 6.33 16.05 -25.61
C CYS A 54 5.77 15.42 -26.90
N SER A 55 6.12 14.17 -27.21
CA SER A 55 5.63 13.50 -28.42
C SER A 55 4.13 13.20 -28.36
N SER A 56 3.60 12.81 -27.20
CA SER A 56 2.16 12.50 -27.05
C SER A 56 1.29 13.76 -27.08
N LEU A 57 1.76 14.84 -26.47
CA LEU A 57 1.07 16.13 -26.42
C LEU A 57 1.11 16.83 -27.79
N ALA A 58 2.25 16.81 -28.48
CA ALA A 58 2.36 17.26 -29.86
C ALA A 58 1.38 16.54 -30.80
N TRP A 59 1.32 15.20 -30.70
CA TRP A 59 0.39 14.40 -31.51
C TRP A 59 -1.09 14.72 -31.20
N ILE A 60 -1.46 14.93 -29.92
CA ILE A 60 -2.83 15.37 -29.58
C ILE A 60 -3.14 16.75 -30.16
N LEU A 61 -2.24 17.72 -30.06
CA LEU A 61 -2.45 19.05 -30.63
C LEU A 61 -2.59 18.98 -32.16
N HIS A 62 -1.79 18.14 -32.81
CA HIS A 62 -1.91 17.89 -34.26
C HIS A 62 -3.27 17.27 -34.62
N LYS A 63 -3.73 16.21 -33.92
CA LYS A 63 -5.04 15.61 -34.17
C LYS A 63 -6.20 16.56 -33.83
N LYS A 64 -6.06 17.43 -32.81
CA LYS A 64 -7.01 18.54 -32.54
C LYS A 64 -7.10 19.50 -33.74
N ALA A 65 -5.97 19.96 -34.25
CA ALA A 65 -5.91 20.87 -35.39
C ALA A 65 -6.51 20.23 -36.66
N GLN A 66 -6.18 18.96 -36.94
CA GLN A 66 -6.78 18.20 -38.04
C GLN A 66 -8.31 18.11 -37.93
N VAL A 67 -8.85 17.68 -36.78
CA VAL A 67 -10.31 17.57 -36.60
C VAL A 67 -11.01 18.93 -36.73
N GLN A 68 -10.40 20.01 -36.21
CA GLN A 68 -10.94 21.37 -36.37
C GLN A 68 -10.86 21.89 -37.81
N ALA A 69 -9.83 21.51 -38.58
CA ALA A 69 -9.74 21.82 -39.99
C ALA A 69 -10.80 21.08 -40.81
N SER A 70 -10.94 19.76 -40.61
CA SER A 70 -11.95 18.94 -41.30
C SER A 70 -13.39 19.40 -41.00
N GLN A 71 -13.66 19.92 -39.80
CA GLN A 71 -14.96 20.52 -39.45
C GLN A 71 -15.24 21.86 -40.14
N ARG A 72 -14.22 22.53 -40.69
CA ARG A 72 -14.35 23.79 -41.44
C ARG A 72 -14.41 23.56 -42.96
N THR A 73 -13.67 22.57 -43.48
CA THR A 73 -13.68 22.18 -44.89
C THR A 73 -14.86 21.25 -45.21
N ASN A 74 -16.09 21.77 -45.14
CA ASN A 74 -17.32 20.98 -45.31
C ASN A 74 -17.68 20.67 -46.78
N VAL A 75 -16.66 20.48 -47.64
CA VAL A 75 -16.77 20.18 -49.08
C VAL A 75 -15.54 19.36 -49.51
N GLY A 76 -15.71 18.31 -50.33
CA GLY A 76 -14.61 17.71 -51.09
C GLY A 76 -14.48 16.20 -50.96
N GLU A 77 -13.56 15.73 -50.12
CA GLU A 77 -12.91 14.43 -50.31
C GLU A 77 -13.20 13.44 -49.17
N LEU A 78 -13.94 12.37 -49.51
CA LEU A 78 -14.35 11.29 -48.60
C LEU A 78 -13.52 10.02 -48.86
N SER A 79 -12.30 9.95 -48.31
CA SER A 79 -11.41 8.78 -48.44
C SER A 79 -10.88 8.28 -47.09
N GLU A 80 -9.97 9.01 -46.43
CA GLU A 80 -9.44 8.62 -45.12
C GLU A 80 -10.52 8.63 -44.01
N PHE A 81 -11.48 9.56 -44.12
CA PHE A 81 -12.51 9.79 -43.10
C PHE A 81 -13.44 8.58 -42.91
N GLU A 82 -13.74 7.82 -43.96
CA GLU A 82 -14.51 6.57 -43.85
C GLU A 82 -13.69 5.43 -43.24
N PHE A 83 -12.36 5.46 -43.39
CA PHE A 83 -11.48 4.38 -42.99
C PHE A 83 -11.24 4.35 -41.47
N GLU A 84 -11.05 5.51 -40.81
CA GLU A 84 -11.11 5.57 -39.33
C GLU A 84 -12.53 5.22 -38.82
N LYS A 85 -13.58 5.64 -39.52
CA LYS A 85 -14.99 5.34 -39.14
C LYS A 85 -15.27 3.84 -39.13
N LYS A 86 -14.85 3.10 -40.17
CA LYS A 86 -14.96 1.63 -40.24
C LYS A 86 -14.15 0.90 -39.17
N LYS A 87 -13.05 1.48 -38.67
CA LYS A 87 -12.27 0.90 -37.54
C LYS A 87 -12.92 1.11 -36.17
N MET A 88 -13.72 2.16 -35.95
CA MET A 88 -14.27 2.49 -34.63
C MET A 88 -15.61 1.83 -34.30
N GLY A 89 -16.29 1.22 -35.28
CA GLY A 89 -17.57 0.54 -35.10
C GLY A 89 -18.77 1.48 -34.89
N GLU A 90 -19.97 0.93 -35.03
CA GLU A 90 -21.24 1.67 -34.92
C GLU A 90 -21.56 2.00 -33.45
N GLY A 91 -20.95 3.08 -32.95
CA GLY A 91 -21.12 3.57 -31.58
C GLY A 91 -19.95 4.41 -31.06
N GLY A 92 -18.80 4.42 -31.75
CA GLY A 92 -17.63 5.22 -31.36
C GLY A 92 -17.90 6.72 -31.39
N ARG A 93 -17.80 7.39 -30.24
CA ARG A 93 -17.96 8.85 -30.11
C ARG A 93 -16.81 9.55 -30.85
N TRP A 94 -17.11 10.21 -31.98
CA TRP A 94 -16.10 10.91 -32.78
C TRP A 94 -15.52 12.10 -31.99
N GLY A 95 -14.25 12.00 -31.61
CA GLY A 95 -13.59 13.00 -30.78
C GLY A 95 -12.09 12.75 -30.69
N VAL A 96 -11.36 13.78 -30.25
CA VAL A 96 -9.93 13.70 -29.98
C VAL A 96 -9.71 12.80 -28.76
N PRO A 97 -8.77 11.83 -28.82
CA PRO A 97 -8.51 10.91 -27.71
C PRO A 97 -7.93 11.65 -26.50
N LYS A 98 -8.20 11.13 -25.30
CA LYS A 98 -7.65 11.63 -24.03
C LYS A 98 -6.43 10.81 -23.61
N ILE A 99 -5.39 11.44 -23.06
CA ILE A 99 -4.25 10.71 -22.46
C ILE A 99 -4.58 10.36 -21.01
N ILE A 100 -4.38 9.10 -20.65
CA ILE A 100 -4.24 8.64 -19.27
C ILE A 100 -2.75 8.37 -19.04
N TYR A 101 -2.10 9.21 -18.24
CA TYR A 101 -0.72 9.01 -17.81
C TYR A 101 -0.73 8.31 -16.45
N ALA A 102 -0.26 7.08 -16.40
CA ALA A 102 -0.26 6.29 -15.18
C ALA A 102 1.14 5.82 -14.78
N SER A 103 1.45 5.93 -13.48
CA SER A 103 2.75 5.57 -12.91
C SER A 103 2.57 4.88 -11.55
N ARG A 104 3.66 4.44 -10.91
CA ARG A 104 3.61 3.64 -9.67
C ARG A 104 3.30 4.47 -8.43
N THR A 105 3.79 5.70 -8.33
CA THR A 105 3.60 6.57 -7.16
C THR A 105 3.11 7.98 -7.53
N HIS A 106 2.46 8.66 -6.57
CA HIS A 106 2.10 10.06 -6.74
C HIS A 106 3.32 10.98 -6.89
N SER A 107 4.46 10.68 -6.27
CA SER A 107 5.68 11.48 -6.45
C SER A 107 6.19 11.46 -7.90
N GLN A 108 6.09 10.32 -8.59
CA GLN A 108 6.42 10.21 -10.02
C GLN A 108 5.43 10.98 -10.89
N LEU A 109 4.13 10.95 -10.55
CA LEU A 109 3.12 11.73 -11.26
C LEU A 109 3.34 13.24 -11.08
N THR A 110 3.58 13.71 -9.86
CA THR A 110 3.92 15.11 -9.58
C THR A 110 5.19 15.53 -10.31
N GLN A 111 6.24 14.69 -10.36
CA GLN A 111 7.43 14.94 -11.17
C GLN A 111 7.10 15.10 -12.67
N ALA A 112 6.32 14.18 -13.24
CA ALA A 112 5.91 14.25 -14.65
C ALA A 112 5.03 15.48 -14.96
N MET A 113 4.16 15.88 -14.04
CA MET A 113 3.36 17.11 -14.16
C MET A 113 4.21 18.38 -14.06
N GLN A 114 5.27 18.37 -13.23
CA GLN A 114 6.22 19.49 -13.15
C GLN A 114 7.16 19.53 -14.37
N GLU A 115 7.55 18.38 -14.96
CA GLU A 115 8.18 18.35 -16.29
C GLU A 115 7.24 18.95 -17.35
N MET A 116 5.95 18.58 -17.36
CA MET A 116 4.94 19.15 -18.28
C MET A 116 4.76 20.66 -18.10
N LYS A 117 4.65 21.17 -16.85
CA LYS A 117 4.59 22.60 -16.51
C LYS A 117 5.76 23.40 -17.10
N ASN A 118 6.94 22.77 -17.25
CA ASN A 118 8.14 23.38 -17.84
C ASN A 118 8.25 23.25 -19.37
N THR A 119 7.21 22.81 -20.08
CA THR A 119 7.18 22.71 -21.56
C THR A 119 6.28 23.76 -22.22
N SER A 120 6.42 23.92 -23.53
CA SER A 120 5.44 24.65 -24.36
C SER A 120 4.02 24.06 -24.33
N TYR A 121 3.82 22.86 -23.78
CA TYR A 121 2.51 22.22 -23.61
C TYR A 121 1.84 22.56 -22.27
N GLY A 122 2.44 23.42 -21.44
CA GLY A 122 1.92 23.83 -20.13
C GLY A 122 0.52 24.47 -20.13
N PHE A 123 0.00 24.85 -21.32
CA PHE A 123 -1.36 25.34 -21.49
C PHE A 123 -2.43 24.23 -21.59
N MET A 124 -2.04 22.98 -21.84
CA MET A 124 -2.97 21.85 -21.95
C MET A 124 -3.51 21.45 -20.59
N ARG A 125 -4.78 21.03 -20.52
CA ARG A 125 -5.44 20.80 -19.23
C ARG A 125 -5.06 19.45 -18.64
N ALA A 126 -4.37 19.46 -17.49
CA ALA A 126 -3.91 18.26 -16.81
C ALA A 126 -4.41 18.20 -15.36
N VAL A 127 -4.96 17.03 -15.00
CA VAL A 127 -5.63 16.76 -13.72
C VAL A 127 -5.05 15.49 -13.12
N ILE A 128 -4.86 15.45 -11.80
CA ILE A 128 -4.41 14.25 -11.08
C ILE A 128 -5.52 13.65 -10.20
N LEU A 129 -5.64 12.33 -10.22
CA LEU A 129 -6.45 11.58 -9.26
C LEU A 129 -5.62 11.17 -8.04
N GLY A 130 -6.17 11.41 -6.84
CA GLY A 130 -5.58 11.08 -5.55
C GLY A 130 -6.54 10.34 -4.63
N SER A 131 -6.02 9.74 -3.57
CA SER A 131 -6.83 9.02 -2.58
C SER A 131 -7.49 9.98 -1.57
N ARG A 132 -8.42 9.46 -0.74
CA ARG A 132 -8.96 10.24 0.39
C ARG A 132 -7.95 10.45 1.52
N ASP A 133 -6.80 9.77 1.50
CA ASP A 133 -5.69 10.09 2.41
C ASP A 133 -4.95 11.38 2.01
N GLN A 134 -5.09 11.83 0.74
CA GLN A 134 -4.42 13.03 0.21
C GLN A 134 -5.39 14.19 -0.03
N LEU A 135 -6.59 13.90 -0.58
CA LEU A 135 -7.53 14.90 -1.07
C LEU A 135 -8.71 15.20 -0.10
N CYS A 136 -8.70 14.67 1.12
CA CYS A 136 -9.77 14.91 2.09
C CYS A 136 -9.40 16.00 3.11
N ILE A 137 -10.15 17.11 3.10
CA ILE A 137 -10.00 18.25 4.02
C ILE A 137 -11.06 18.29 5.14
N HIS A 138 -11.93 17.30 5.22
CA HIS A 138 -13.00 17.24 6.22
C HIS A 138 -12.41 16.90 7.61
N PRO A 139 -12.67 17.69 8.67
CA PRO A 139 -11.90 17.65 9.93
C PRO A 139 -11.97 16.32 10.69
N GLU A 140 -13.05 15.57 10.54
CA GLU A 140 -13.22 14.22 11.11
C GLU A 140 -12.60 13.16 10.20
N VAL A 141 -13.12 13.01 8.97
CA VAL A 141 -12.67 12.01 7.97
C VAL A 141 -11.17 12.07 7.69
N ALA A 142 -10.54 13.26 7.67
CA ALA A 142 -9.11 13.39 7.37
C ALA A 142 -8.21 12.76 8.45
N LYS A 143 -8.64 12.77 9.73
CA LYS A 143 -7.88 12.26 10.88
C LYS A 143 -7.81 10.74 10.96
N GLU A 144 -8.71 10.04 10.27
CA GLU A 144 -8.82 8.59 10.39
C GLU A 144 -7.62 7.83 9.80
N GLU A 145 -7.31 6.67 10.37
CA GLU A 145 -6.27 5.79 9.83
C GLU A 145 -6.86 4.88 8.73
N GLY A 146 -6.51 5.18 7.47
CA GLY A 146 -6.70 4.30 6.31
C GLY A 146 -7.83 4.69 5.34
N ASN A 147 -7.49 4.75 4.04
CA ASN A 147 -8.40 5.10 2.94
C ASN A 147 -9.75 4.35 2.92
N ALA A 148 -9.83 3.11 3.39
CA ALA A 148 -11.09 2.35 3.43
C ALA A 148 -12.09 2.96 4.43
N VAL A 149 -11.64 3.22 5.67
CA VAL A 149 -12.45 3.89 6.71
C VAL A 149 -12.86 5.29 6.23
N LYS A 150 -11.90 6.06 5.67
CA LYS A 150 -12.20 7.37 5.08
C LYS A 150 -13.23 7.31 3.95
N THR A 151 -13.21 6.25 3.15
CA THR A 151 -14.16 6.07 2.04
C THR A 151 -15.56 5.80 2.56
N ASN A 152 -15.71 4.93 3.55
CA ASN A 152 -17.02 4.58 4.09
C ASN A 152 -17.62 5.73 4.91
N LEU A 153 -16.82 6.43 5.71
CA LEU A 153 -17.26 7.63 6.44
C LEU A 153 -17.57 8.81 5.49
N CYS A 154 -16.84 8.94 4.38
CA CYS A 154 -17.13 9.91 3.32
C CYS A 154 -18.44 9.60 2.58
N LYS A 155 -18.74 8.33 2.26
CA LYS A 155 -20.05 7.91 1.74
C LYS A 155 -21.18 8.34 2.70
N ALA A 156 -21.07 7.92 3.96
CA ALA A 156 -22.08 8.17 5.00
C ALA A 156 -22.39 9.67 5.18
N LYS A 157 -21.37 10.52 5.34
CA LYS A 157 -21.57 11.98 5.49
C LYS A 157 -22.06 12.66 4.20
N ILE A 158 -21.96 12.03 3.04
CA ILE A 158 -22.56 12.54 1.79
C ILE A 158 -24.03 12.12 1.69
N GLN A 159 -24.36 10.86 2.00
CA GLN A 159 -25.74 10.35 2.04
C GLN A 159 -26.60 11.13 3.04
N ALA A 160 -26.06 11.37 4.25
CA ALA A 160 -26.70 12.18 5.29
C ALA A 160 -26.70 13.70 4.99
N ARG A 161 -26.25 14.14 3.81
CA ARG A 161 -26.03 15.55 3.40
C ARG A 161 -25.15 16.39 4.35
N ALA A 162 -24.49 15.75 5.32
CA ALA A 162 -23.67 16.40 6.34
C ALA A 162 -22.38 17.03 5.77
N CYS A 163 -21.85 16.54 4.65
CA CYS A 163 -20.57 16.98 4.07
C CYS A 163 -20.65 18.33 3.33
N SER A 164 -20.43 19.44 4.05
CA SER A 164 -20.53 20.81 3.52
C SER A 164 -19.49 21.16 2.44
N PHE A 165 -18.35 20.46 2.41
CA PHE A 165 -17.36 20.58 1.34
C PHE A 165 -17.84 19.96 0.03
N TYR A 166 -18.64 18.88 0.10
CA TYR A 166 -19.12 18.16 -1.08
C TYR A 166 -20.24 18.95 -1.79
N SER A 167 -21.22 19.47 -1.04
CA SER A 167 -22.33 20.27 -1.60
C SER A 167 -21.86 21.55 -2.30
N ARG A 168 -20.65 22.04 -2.01
CA ARG A 168 -20.04 23.21 -2.64
C ARG A 168 -19.28 22.93 -3.94
N VAL A 169 -19.03 21.68 -4.31
CA VAL A 169 -18.23 21.33 -5.51
C VAL A 169 -18.91 21.86 -6.77
N GLU A 170 -20.21 21.61 -6.93
CA GLU A 170 -20.99 22.04 -8.12
C GLU A 170 -20.93 23.56 -8.33
N ALA A 171 -21.16 24.33 -7.26
CA ALA A 171 -21.11 25.80 -7.28
C ALA A 171 -19.68 26.38 -7.39
N CYS A 172 -18.64 25.54 -7.39
CA CYS A 172 -17.23 25.96 -7.46
C CYS A 172 -16.48 25.42 -8.68
N LYS A 173 -17.00 24.45 -9.44
CA LYS A 173 -16.23 23.79 -10.50
C LYS A 173 -15.88 24.68 -11.71
N GLU A 174 -16.68 25.72 -11.94
CA GLU A 174 -16.46 26.68 -13.03
C GLU A 174 -15.64 27.92 -12.61
N ARG A 175 -15.29 28.05 -11.31
CA ARG A 175 -14.60 29.23 -10.75
C ARG A 175 -13.27 29.50 -11.46
N PRO A 176 -12.91 30.77 -11.78
CA PRO A 176 -11.64 31.11 -12.43
C PRO A 176 -10.40 30.56 -11.73
N GLU A 177 -10.42 30.43 -10.40
CA GLU A 177 -9.35 29.85 -9.59
C GLU A 177 -9.11 28.35 -9.91
N ILE A 178 -10.16 27.65 -10.35
CA ILE A 178 -10.15 26.25 -10.79
C ILE A 178 -9.93 26.16 -12.30
N THR A 179 -10.67 26.94 -13.11
CA THR A 179 -10.70 26.81 -14.57
C THR A 179 -9.55 27.53 -15.30
N GLY A 180 -8.95 28.55 -14.68
CA GLY A 180 -7.74 29.22 -15.18
C GLY A 180 -6.44 28.46 -14.88
N SER A 181 -6.46 27.49 -13.96
CA SER A 181 -5.31 26.66 -13.61
C SER A 181 -5.19 25.47 -14.59
N THR A 182 -4.27 25.55 -15.55
CA THR A 182 -4.14 24.53 -16.62
C THR A 182 -3.63 23.17 -16.10
N ILE A 183 -2.66 23.17 -15.20
CA ILE A 183 -2.09 21.95 -14.61
C ILE A 183 -2.21 22.03 -13.08
N MET A 184 -3.14 21.26 -12.50
CA MET A 184 -3.31 21.17 -11.04
C MET A 184 -2.84 19.81 -10.53
N ASP A 185 -1.76 19.83 -9.74
CA ASP A 185 -1.31 18.69 -8.94
C ASP A 185 -2.12 18.57 -7.62
N ILE A 186 -1.78 17.61 -6.76
CA ILE A 186 -2.54 17.32 -5.53
C ILE A 186 -2.45 18.51 -4.56
N GLU A 187 -1.25 19.05 -4.42
CA GLU A 187 -0.92 20.15 -3.52
C GLU A 187 -1.59 21.46 -3.98
N ASP A 188 -1.57 21.76 -5.28
CA ASP A 188 -2.31 22.89 -5.86
C ASP A 188 -3.83 22.73 -5.71
N LEU A 189 -4.39 21.56 -6.06
CA LEU A 189 -5.84 21.32 -5.99
C LEU A 189 -6.38 21.40 -4.56
N VAL A 190 -5.67 20.84 -3.58
CA VAL A 190 -6.03 20.97 -2.15
C VAL A 190 -5.96 22.43 -1.71
N ARG A 191 -4.90 23.17 -2.10
CA ARG A 191 -4.74 24.59 -1.74
C ARG A 191 -5.87 25.47 -2.28
N VAL A 192 -6.27 25.29 -3.54
CA VAL A 192 -7.38 26.05 -4.15
C VAL A 192 -8.72 25.62 -3.56
N SER A 193 -8.99 24.32 -3.47
CA SER A 193 -10.26 23.79 -2.94
C SER A 193 -10.50 24.19 -1.48
N THR A 194 -9.46 24.24 -0.65
CA THR A 194 -9.56 24.73 0.74
C THR A 194 -9.93 26.21 0.81
N LYS A 195 -9.39 27.07 -0.07
CA LYS A 195 -9.80 28.49 -0.16
C LYS A 195 -11.29 28.63 -0.53
N LEU A 196 -11.74 27.84 -1.51
CA LEU A 196 -13.15 27.81 -1.96
C LEU A 196 -14.11 27.09 -1.00
N LYS A 197 -13.58 26.41 0.03
CA LYS A 197 -14.31 25.48 0.92
C LYS A 197 -15.07 24.38 0.15
N ALA A 198 -14.51 23.92 -0.97
CA ALA A 198 -15.02 22.81 -1.79
C ALA A 198 -14.21 21.53 -1.56
N CYS A 199 -14.75 20.35 -1.87
CA CYS A 199 -14.08 19.07 -1.65
C CYS A 199 -13.06 18.75 -2.77
N PRO A 200 -11.73 18.69 -2.50
CA PRO A 200 -10.73 18.44 -3.54
C PRO A 200 -10.91 17.07 -4.22
N PHE A 201 -11.29 16.04 -3.44
CA PHE A 201 -11.49 14.69 -3.96
C PHE A 201 -12.60 14.60 -5.02
N PHE A 202 -13.71 15.34 -4.86
CA PHE A 202 -14.78 15.36 -5.87
C PHE A 202 -14.53 16.42 -6.96
N MET A 203 -13.88 17.55 -6.64
CA MET A 203 -13.41 18.51 -7.63
C MET A 203 -12.48 17.85 -8.67
N SER A 204 -11.57 16.97 -8.25
CA SER A 204 -10.71 16.20 -9.17
C SER A 204 -11.49 15.34 -10.17
N LYS A 205 -12.74 14.95 -9.86
CA LYS A 205 -13.60 14.12 -10.71
C LYS A 205 -14.38 14.92 -11.73
N GLU A 206 -14.97 16.05 -11.33
CA GLU A 206 -15.60 16.99 -12.26
C GLU A 206 -14.63 17.45 -13.35
N LEU A 207 -13.36 17.66 -12.97
CA LEU A 207 -12.31 18.10 -13.88
C LEU A 207 -11.85 16.99 -14.86
N ILE A 208 -12.20 15.71 -14.65
CA ILE A 208 -11.85 14.61 -15.57
C ILE A 208 -12.42 14.88 -16.96
N GLU A 209 -13.68 15.32 -17.07
CA GLU A 209 -14.36 15.48 -18.36
C GLU A 209 -13.59 16.45 -19.27
N ASN A 210 -13.14 17.57 -18.69
CA ASN A 210 -12.45 18.65 -19.37
C ASN A 210 -10.93 18.45 -19.55
N ALA A 211 -10.31 17.46 -18.89
CA ALA A 211 -8.87 17.21 -18.97
C ALA A 211 -8.42 16.68 -20.34
N ASP A 212 -7.29 17.17 -20.84
CA ASP A 212 -6.54 16.60 -21.97
C ASP A 212 -5.67 15.41 -21.51
N VAL A 213 -5.11 15.53 -20.30
CA VAL A 213 -4.22 14.56 -19.67
C VAL A 213 -4.73 14.24 -18.27
N LEU A 214 -4.92 12.95 -17.97
CA LEU A 214 -5.33 12.47 -16.66
C LEU A 214 -4.21 11.67 -16.01
N PHE A 215 -3.59 12.24 -14.97
CA PHE A 215 -2.54 11.60 -14.18
C PHE A 215 -3.16 10.74 -13.07
N MET A 216 -2.74 9.47 -12.96
CA MET A 216 -3.24 8.58 -11.89
C MET A 216 -2.25 7.47 -11.51
N PRO A 217 -2.30 6.90 -10.30
CA PRO A 217 -1.59 5.65 -10.00
C PRO A 217 -2.10 4.52 -10.90
N TYR A 218 -1.24 3.67 -11.44
CA TYR A 218 -1.69 2.62 -12.38
C TYR A 218 -2.67 1.61 -11.75
N ASN A 219 -2.74 1.46 -10.42
CA ASN A 219 -3.76 0.63 -9.81
C ASN A 219 -5.18 1.22 -9.94
N TYR A 220 -5.33 2.54 -10.14
CA TYR A 220 -6.64 3.16 -10.45
C TYR A 220 -7.13 2.78 -11.85
N LEU A 221 -6.20 2.44 -12.74
CA LEU A 221 -6.48 2.00 -14.11
C LEU A 221 -6.56 0.49 -14.25
N LEU A 222 -5.78 -0.30 -13.50
CA LEU A 222 -5.71 -1.76 -13.63
C LEU A 222 -6.81 -2.48 -12.83
N ASP A 223 -7.16 -2.01 -11.63
CA ASP A 223 -8.27 -2.58 -10.84
C ASP A 223 -9.65 -2.23 -11.44
N PRO A 224 -10.50 -3.22 -11.79
CA PRO A 224 -11.86 -2.98 -12.26
C PRO A 224 -12.73 -2.17 -11.29
N LYS A 225 -12.53 -2.33 -9.96
CA LYS A 225 -13.27 -1.62 -8.91
C LYS A 225 -12.86 -0.15 -8.87
N ALA A 226 -11.55 0.16 -8.87
CA ALA A 226 -11.05 1.53 -8.94
C ALA A 226 -11.40 2.24 -10.26
N ARG A 227 -11.39 1.54 -11.42
CA ARG A 227 -11.87 2.10 -12.70
C ARG A 227 -13.33 2.56 -12.58
N LYS A 228 -14.21 1.68 -12.09
CA LYS A 228 -15.65 1.99 -11.86
C LYS A 228 -15.81 3.14 -10.87
N ALA A 229 -15.13 3.10 -9.73
CA ALA A 229 -15.25 4.10 -8.67
C ALA A 229 -14.76 5.51 -9.07
N ASN A 230 -14.00 5.64 -10.15
CA ASN A 230 -13.52 6.91 -10.71
C ASN A 230 -14.16 7.27 -12.06
N ASN A 231 -15.22 6.58 -12.48
CA ASN A 231 -15.95 6.83 -13.73
C ASN A 231 -15.06 6.90 -14.99
N LEU A 232 -14.02 6.06 -15.07
CA LEU A 232 -13.05 6.10 -16.16
C LEU A 232 -13.62 5.51 -17.46
N GLU A 233 -14.03 6.38 -18.38
CA GLU A 233 -14.24 6.01 -19.79
C GLU A 233 -12.89 5.77 -20.47
N LEU A 234 -12.73 4.61 -21.11
CA LEU A 234 -11.48 4.20 -21.80
C LEU A 234 -11.63 4.06 -23.32
N ALA A 235 -12.83 4.26 -23.86
CA ALA A 235 -13.06 4.18 -25.29
C ALA A 235 -12.30 5.30 -26.02
N ASN A 236 -11.50 4.95 -27.03
CA ASN A 236 -10.62 5.88 -27.76
C ASN A 236 -9.68 6.69 -26.82
N THR A 237 -9.21 6.13 -25.70
CA THR A 237 -8.16 6.76 -24.88
C THR A 237 -6.76 6.26 -25.22
N ILE A 238 -5.76 7.08 -24.95
CA ILE A 238 -4.33 6.74 -25.03
C ILE A 238 -3.87 6.43 -23.61
N ILE A 239 -3.49 5.17 -23.36
CA ILE A 239 -3.01 4.72 -22.05
C ILE A 239 -1.48 4.69 -22.08
N ILE A 240 -0.86 5.42 -21.17
CA ILE A 240 0.58 5.43 -20.94
C ILE A 240 0.85 4.83 -19.56
N LEU A 241 1.54 3.69 -19.52
CA LEU A 241 2.03 3.07 -18.29
C LEU A 241 3.53 3.36 -18.17
N ASP A 242 3.87 4.33 -17.32
CA ASP A 242 5.23 4.72 -16.99
C ASP A 242 5.74 4.03 -15.71
N GLU A 243 7.05 3.82 -15.65
CA GLU A 243 7.72 2.88 -14.76
C GLU A 243 7.01 1.51 -14.64
N ALA A 244 6.60 0.97 -15.79
CA ALA A 244 5.77 -0.22 -15.96
C ALA A 244 6.40 -1.57 -15.51
N HIS A 245 7.56 -1.56 -14.84
CA HIS A 245 8.33 -2.75 -14.47
C HIS A 245 7.71 -3.60 -13.34
N ASN A 246 6.49 -3.27 -12.90
CA ASN A 246 5.68 -4.10 -11.98
C ASN A 246 4.20 -4.21 -12.45
N VAL A 247 3.89 -3.90 -13.71
CA VAL A 247 2.51 -3.98 -14.25
C VAL A 247 2.03 -5.43 -14.27
N ASP A 248 2.91 -6.37 -14.59
CA ASP A 248 2.69 -7.81 -14.42
C ASP A 248 2.25 -8.15 -12.98
N LYS A 249 3.04 -7.77 -11.99
CA LYS A 249 2.73 -8.02 -10.58
C LYS A 249 1.43 -7.33 -10.13
N MET A 250 1.16 -6.10 -10.55
CA MET A 250 -0.07 -5.38 -10.17
C MET A 250 -1.32 -5.99 -10.83
N CYS A 251 -1.22 -6.48 -12.07
CA CYS A 251 -2.32 -7.23 -12.70
C CYS A 251 -2.61 -8.53 -11.93
N GLU A 252 -1.59 -9.29 -11.54
CA GLU A 252 -1.82 -10.46 -10.67
C GLU A 252 -2.41 -10.09 -9.30
N GLU A 253 -1.88 -9.07 -8.63
CA GLU A 253 -2.32 -8.67 -7.28
C GLU A 253 -3.74 -8.09 -7.27
N SER A 254 -4.10 -7.24 -8.23
CA SER A 254 -5.47 -6.71 -8.35
C SER A 254 -6.52 -7.75 -8.76
N ALA A 255 -6.08 -8.85 -9.38
CA ALA A 255 -6.92 -9.98 -9.74
C ALA A 255 -6.96 -11.10 -8.68
N SER A 256 -6.22 -10.96 -7.57
CA SER A 256 -6.06 -11.97 -6.50
C SER A 256 -6.73 -11.57 -5.20
N MET A 257 -7.05 -12.56 -4.34
CA MET A 257 -7.61 -12.33 -3.01
C MET A 257 -7.08 -13.33 -1.96
N GLN A 258 -7.25 -12.99 -0.68
CA GLN A 258 -6.97 -13.84 0.48
C GLN A 258 -8.15 -13.71 1.45
N ILE A 259 -8.57 -14.83 2.04
CA ILE A 259 -9.61 -14.89 3.09
C ILE A 259 -9.12 -15.80 4.21
N ARG A 260 -9.16 -15.33 5.46
CA ARG A 260 -8.76 -16.10 6.64
C ARG A 260 -9.99 -16.62 7.39
N SER A 261 -9.85 -17.72 8.14
CA SER A 261 -10.84 -18.10 9.16
C SER A 261 -11.07 -16.94 10.15
N SER A 262 -10.03 -16.15 10.46
CA SER A 262 -10.14 -14.96 11.29
C SER A 262 -10.99 -13.82 10.66
N ASP A 263 -10.98 -13.65 9.33
CA ASP A 263 -11.81 -12.66 8.63
C ASP A 263 -13.29 -13.10 8.61
N ILE A 264 -13.57 -14.38 8.36
CA ILE A 264 -14.93 -14.95 8.38
C ILE A 264 -15.52 -14.86 9.79
N ALA A 265 -14.73 -15.19 10.82
CA ALA A 265 -15.14 -15.03 12.21
C ALA A 265 -15.51 -13.56 12.52
N LEU A 266 -14.71 -12.58 12.07
CA LEU A 266 -15.04 -11.16 12.23
C LEU A 266 -16.34 -10.76 11.50
N CYS A 267 -16.65 -11.34 10.34
CA CYS A 267 -17.93 -11.12 9.66
C CYS A 267 -19.14 -11.59 10.51
N ILE A 268 -19.07 -12.82 11.03
CA ILE A 268 -20.11 -13.41 11.89
C ILE A 268 -20.31 -12.55 13.13
N ASP A 269 -19.21 -12.06 13.70
CA ASP A 269 -19.20 -11.30 14.94
C ASP A 269 -19.73 -9.85 14.74
N ASP A 270 -19.41 -9.20 13.62
CA ASP A 270 -19.97 -7.89 13.24
C ASP A 270 -21.48 -7.98 13.00
N VAL A 271 -21.93 -8.93 12.18
CA VAL A 271 -23.38 -9.17 11.92
C VAL A 271 -24.11 -9.49 13.23
N THR A 272 -23.56 -10.36 14.08
CA THR A 272 -24.15 -10.70 15.39
C THR A 272 -24.24 -9.51 16.33
N SER A 273 -23.30 -8.57 16.28
CA SER A 273 -23.35 -7.34 17.07
C SER A 273 -24.44 -6.40 16.57
N ILE A 274 -24.61 -6.28 15.25
CA ILE A 274 -25.64 -5.44 14.64
C ILE A 274 -27.04 -5.96 14.95
N MET A 275 -27.27 -7.28 14.86
CA MET A 275 -28.55 -7.90 15.24
C MET A 275 -28.93 -7.52 16.69
N LYS A 276 -27.97 -7.60 17.63
CA LYS A 276 -28.19 -7.20 19.04
C LYS A 276 -28.46 -5.70 19.22
N VAL A 277 -27.83 -4.84 18.42
CA VAL A 277 -28.13 -3.40 18.45
C VAL A 277 -29.55 -3.14 17.92
N MET A 278 -29.94 -3.78 16.82
CA MET A 278 -31.28 -3.63 16.25
C MET A 278 -32.37 -4.11 17.20
N ASP A 279 -32.21 -5.29 17.78
CA ASP A 279 -33.11 -5.91 18.77
C ASP A 279 -33.36 -4.96 19.97
N ASN A 280 -32.29 -4.37 20.53
CA ASN A 280 -32.41 -3.38 21.60
C ASN A 280 -33.06 -2.05 21.15
N THR A 281 -32.90 -1.63 19.89
CA THR A 281 -33.53 -0.38 19.40
C THR A 281 -35.04 -0.46 19.17
N VAL A 282 -35.65 -1.65 19.16
CA VAL A 282 -37.12 -1.80 19.02
C VAL A 282 -37.88 -1.23 20.24
N ALA A 283 -37.19 -1.00 21.36
CA ALA A 283 -37.79 -0.51 22.61
C ALA A 283 -37.77 1.02 22.79
N ILE A 284 -37.37 1.82 21.79
CA ILE A 284 -37.25 3.29 21.88
C ILE A 284 -38.01 3.95 20.70
N PRO A 285 -38.80 5.04 20.93
CA PRO A 285 -39.56 5.70 19.87
C PRO A 285 -38.74 6.28 18.70
N GLU A 286 -39.45 6.57 17.61
CA GLU A 286 -38.95 6.93 16.29
C GLU A 286 -38.31 8.34 16.23
N ASP A 287 -37.01 8.46 16.52
CA ASP A 287 -36.23 9.71 16.33
C ASP A 287 -34.78 9.46 15.81
N ASP A 288 -34.50 8.27 15.27
CA ASP A 288 -33.23 7.97 14.59
C ASP A 288 -33.43 7.80 13.08
N ASP A 289 -33.35 8.93 12.36
CA ASP A 289 -33.63 9.14 10.92
C ASP A 289 -32.71 8.33 9.96
N ALA A 290 -31.88 7.44 10.51
CA ALA A 290 -31.00 6.53 9.78
C ALA A 290 -31.78 5.35 9.17
N LYS A 291 -32.33 5.55 7.96
CA LYS A 291 -32.92 4.47 7.13
C LYS A 291 -31.97 3.27 7.05
N LYS A 292 -32.51 2.09 7.39
CA LYS A 292 -31.79 0.81 7.39
C LYS A 292 -32.15 0.06 6.11
N ASP A 293 -31.25 0.03 5.15
CA ASP A 293 -31.43 -0.65 3.85
C ASP A 293 -31.20 -2.18 3.95
N PHE A 294 -31.68 -2.80 5.03
CA PHE A 294 -31.70 -4.24 5.33
C PHE A 294 -32.55 -4.53 6.58
N THR A 295 -33.10 -5.75 6.65
CA THR A 295 -33.94 -6.26 7.75
C THR A 295 -33.15 -7.13 8.75
N ILE A 296 -33.79 -7.56 9.84
CA ILE A 296 -33.21 -8.55 10.77
C ILE A 296 -33.11 -9.93 10.10
N ASP A 297 -34.05 -10.26 9.21
CA ASP A 297 -34.06 -11.54 8.48
C ASP A 297 -32.92 -11.61 7.45
N ASP A 298 -32.60 -10.51 6.76
CA ASP A 298 -31.42 -10.40 5.88
C ASP A 298 -30.12 -10.67 6.65
N LEU A 299 -30.01 -10.16 7.89
CA LEU A 299 -28.86 -10.39 8.76
C LEU A 299 -28.81 -11.83 9.27
N ALA A 300 -29.97 -12.45 9.56
CA ALA A 300 -30.05 -13.85 9.97
C ALA A 300 -29.60 -14.78 8.83
N LEU A 301 -30.10 -14.55 7.61
CA LEU A 301 -29.73 -15.30 6.41
C LEU A 301 -28.23 -15.12 6.07
N LEU A 302 -27.72 -13.88 6.13
CA LEU A 302 -26.29 -13.61 5.94
C LEU A 302 -25.44 -14.34 6.99
N LYS A 303 -25.87 -14.35 8.25
CA LYS A 303 -25.19 -15.06 9.33
C LYS A 303 -25.20 -16.57 9.13
N GLU A 304 -26.29 -17.15 8.63
CA GLU A 304 -26.36 -18.58 8.28
C GLU A 304 -25.37 -18.92 7.16
N MET A 305 -25.33 -18.13 6.07
CA MET A 305 -24.36 -18.31 4.99
C MET A 305 -22.91 -18.19 5.50
N LEU A 306 -22.62 -17.22 6.37
CA LEU A 306 -21.30 -17.05 6.98
C LEU A 306 -20.89 -18.23 7.88
N LEU A 307 -21.83 -18.79 8.65
CA LEU A 307 -21.59 -19.98 9.48
C LEU A 307 -21.38 -21.25 8.63
N SER A 308 -22.14 -21.39 7.54
CA SER A 308 -21.93 -22.48 6.57
C SER A 308 -20.58 -22.34 5.85
N LEU A 309 -20.16 -21.12 5.52
CA LEU A 309 -18.84 -20.83 4.99
C LEU A 309 -17.74 -21.18 6.00
N GLU A 310 -17.84 -20.72 7.26
CA GLU A 310 -16.86 -21.04 8.31
C GLU A 310 -16.71 -22.56 8.49
N LYS A 311 -17.83 -23.28 8.61
CA LYS A 311 -17.84 -24.75 8.67
C LYS A 311 -17.17 -25.38 7.44
N THR A 312 -17.53 -24.92 6.24
CA THR A 312 -16.97 -25.44 4.99
C THR A 312 -15.45 -25.25 4.93
N VAL A 313 -14.93 -24.11 5.40
CA VAL A 313 -13.48 -23.87 5.51
C VAL A 313 -12.85 -24.76 6.58
N ASP A 314 -13.45 -24.86 7.76
CA ASP A 314 -12.94 -25.68 8.87
C ASP A 314 -12.89 -27.19 8.55
N GLU A 315 -13.71 -27.68 7.61
CA GLU A 315 -13.70 -29.07 7.14
C GLU A 315 -12.60 -29.41 6.11
N ILE A 316 -11.99 -28.43 5.43
CA ILE A 316 -10.98 -28.70 4.35
C ILE A 316 -9.71 -29.37 4.90
N PRO A 317 -9.27 -30.53 4.40
CA PRO A 317 -8.03 -31.17 4.84
C PRO A 317 -6.79 -30.40 4.35
N VAL A 318 -5.87 -30.08 5.26
CA VAL A 318 -4.59 -29.41 4.97
C VAL A 318 -3.43 -30.25 5.52
N MET A 319 -2.51 -30.66 4.64
CA MET A 319 -1.38 -31.52 5.00
C MET A 319 -0.16 -30.68 5.38
N PHE A 320 0.12 -30.56 6.69
CA PHE A 320 1.23 -29.77 7.23
C PHE A 320 2.59 -30.12 6.60
N SER A 321 2.82 -31.39 6.26
CA SER A 321 4.05 -31.89 5.66
C SER A 321 4.33 -31.41 4.22
N GLN A 322 3.33 -30.83 3.53
CA GLN A 322 3.46 -30.39 2.13
C GLN A 322 3.46 -28.86 1.96
N GLY A 323 3.22 -28.09 3.02
CA GLY A 323 3.10 -26.62 2.94
C GLY A 323 1.81 -26.21 2.22
N GLY A 324 0.67 -26.53 2.84
CA GLY A 324 -0.66 -26.20 2.32
C GLY A 324 -1.27 -27.27 1.42
N SER A 325 -2.48 -27.00 0.93
CA SER A 325 -3.21 -27.79 -0.07
C SER A 325 -3.46 -26.92 -1.30
N THR A 326 -3.19 -27.43 -2.51
CA THR A 326 -3.40 -26.67 -3.77
C THR A 326 -4.45 -27.36 -4.63
N GLN A 327 -5.45 -26.59 -5.05
CA GLN A 327 -6.58 -27.03 -5.86
C GLN A 327 -6.68 -26.17 -7.15
N PRO A 328 -7.43 -26.62 -8.18
CA PRO A 328 -7.70 -25.85 -9.38
C PRO A 328 -8.36 -24.49 -9.08
N GLY A 329 -8.36 -23.58 -10.05
CA GLY A 329 -8.90 -22.23 -9.84
C GLY A 329 -10.40 -22.25 -9.52
N THR A 330 -11.13 -23.19 -10.11
CA THR A 330 -12.58 -23.37 -9.93
C THR A 330 -13.02 -23.78 -8.52
N TYR A 331 -12.14 -24.38 -7.71
CA TYR A 331 -12.48 -24.90 -6.38
C TYR A 331 -12.98 -23.82 -5.41
N ILE A 332 -12.60 -22.55 -5.62
CA ILE A 332 -13.10 -21.43 -4.82
C ILE A 332 -14.63 -21.27 -4.91
N PHE A 333 -15.22 -21.59 -6.05
CA PHE A 333 -16.66 -21.52 -6.23
C PHE A 333 -17.36 -22.66 -5.48
N GLU A 334 -16.79 -23.87 -5.46
CA GLU A 334 -17.35 -25.00 -4.68
C GLU A 334 -17.43 -24.70 -3.17
N ILE A 335 -16.45 -23.98 -2.63
CA ILE A 335 -16.44 -23.54 -1.23
C ILE A 335 -17.61 -22.58 -0.95
N PHE A 336 -17.84 -21.62 -1.84
CA PHE A 336 -18.89 -20.60 -1.69
C PHE A 336 -20.29 -21.13 -2.02
N GLU A 337 -20.42 -22.03 -3.01
CA GLU A 337 -21.69 -22.63 -3.41
C GLU A 337 -22.26 -23.54 -2.29
N LYS A 338 -21.40 -24.17 -1.47
CA LYS A 338 -21.76 -24.85 -0.20
C LYS A 338 -22.28 -23.90 0.87
N ALA A 339 -21.77 -22.67 0.91
CA ALA A 339 -22.30 -21.57 1.74
C ALA A 339 -23.56 -20.91 1.13
N ASN A 340 -24.13 -21.48 0.06
CA ASN A 340 -25.23 -20.94 -0.75
C ASN A 340 -24.95 -19.58 -1.43
N ILE A 341 -23.67 -19.22 -1.59
CA ILE A 341 -23.23 -18.02 -2.30
C ILE A 341 -22.88 -18.40 -3.74
N LYS A 342 -23.62 -17.86 -4.72
CA LYS A 342 -23.69 -18.36 -6.10
C LYS A 342 -23.71 -17.22 -7.11
N GLU A 343 -23.39 -17.53 -8.36
CA GLU A 343 -23.37 -16.58 -9.49
C GLU A 343 -24.71 -15.83 -9.69
N GLY A 344 -25.83 -16.44 -9.29
CA GLY A 344 -27.17 -15.82 -9.33
C GLY A 344 -27.56 -14.92 -8.15
N ASN A 345 -26.84 -14.95 -7.01
CA ASN A 345 -27.20 -14.15 -5.82
C ASN A 345 -26.06 -13.27 -5.26
N TYR A 346 -24.82 -13.42 -5.72
CA TYR A 346 -23.66 -12.68 -5.18
C TYR A 346 -23.84 -11.16 -5.22
N HIS A 347 -24.52 -10.60 -6.23
CA HIS A 347 -24.82 -9.17 -6.33
C HIS A 347 -25.62 -8.65 -5.12
N ILE A 348 -26.63 -9.41 -4.68
CA ILE A 348 -27.50 -9.06 -3.55
C ILE A 348 -26.69 -9.13 -2.25
N ILE A 349 -25.88 -10.17 -2.10
CA ILE A 349 -25.01 -10.39 -0.92
C ILE A 349 -23.94 -9.30 -0.83
N ALA A 350 -23.31 -8.93 -1.95
CA ALA A 350 -22.32 -7.85 -1.99
C ALA A 350 -22.94 -6.48 -1.66
N GLN A 351 -24.16 -6.19 -2.15
CA GLN A 351 -24.88 -4.97 -1.80
C GLN A 351 -25.27 -4.94 -0.33
N LEU A 352 -25.77 -6.05 0.23
CA LEU A 352 -26.08 -6.20 1.65
C LEU A 352 -24.83 -5.96 2.51
N LEU A 353 -23.68 -6.55 2.14
CA LEU A 353 -22.40 -6.29 2.80
C LEU A 353 -22.02 -4.80 2.74
N GLU A 354 -22.11 -4.13 1.58
CA GLU A 354 -21.84 -2.70 1.48
C GLU A 354 -22.80 -1.84 2.33
N ASN A 355 -24.09 -2.20 2.42
CA ASN A 355 -25.08 -1.49 3.25
C ASN A 355 -24.74 -1.64 4.75
N ILE A 356 -24.41 -2.85 5.18
CA ILE A 356 -24.00 -3.16 6.56
C ILE A 356 -22.72 -2.40 6.94
N ILE A 357 -21.71 -2.36 6.06
CA ILE A 357 -20.45 -1.64 6.27
C ILE A 357 -20.70 -0.13 6.42
N GLN A 358 -21.62 0.44 5.65
CA GLN A 358 -22.01 1.85 5.79
C GLN A 358 -22.72 2.11 7.13
N TYR A 359 -23.62 1.22 7.57
CA TYR A 359 -24.31 1.33 8.87
C TYR A 359 -23.36 1.21 10.08
N ILE A 360 -22.35 0.33 10.02
CA ILE A 360 -21.28 0.25 11.04
C ILE A 360 -20.56 1.60 11.14
N ALA A 361 -20.21 2.21 10.00
CA ALA A 361 -19.52 3.49 9.95
C ALA A 361 -20.35 4.62 10.60
N THR A 362 -21.68 4.62 10.44
CA THR A 362 -22.56 5.60 11.10
C THR A 362 -22.72 5.37 12.61
N ILE A 363 -22.85 4.11 13.08
CA ILE A 363 -22.99 3.84 14.53
C ILE A 363 -21.69 4.14 15.28
N THR A 364 -20.54 3.92 14.64
CA THR A 364 -19.21 4.17 15.24
C THR A 364 -19.06 5.60 15.72
N GLU A 365 -19.62 6.59 15.01
CA GLU A 365 -19.61 7.99 15.44
C GLU A 365 -20.52 8.27 16.66
N LYS A 366 -21.67 7.58 16.77
CA LYS A 366 -22.63 7.79 17.88
C LYS A 366 -22.24 7.07 19.17
N ASN A 367 -21.79 5.81 19.09
CA ASN A 367 -21.79 4.87 20.22
C ASN A 367 -20.40 4.32 20.63
N ASN A 368 -19.29 4.96 20.23
CA ASN A 368 -17.91 4.48 20.49
C ASN A 368 -17.68 3.02 20.02
N PHE A 369 -18.37 2.59 18.96
CA PHE A 369 -18.35 1.20 18.52
C PHE A 369 -17.01 0.86 17.84
N VAL A 370 -16.19 0.03 18.50
CA VAL A 370 -14.76 -0.18 18.15
C VAL A 370 -14.54 -0.93 16.82
N ARG A 371 -15.58 -1.57 16.27
CA ARG A 371 -15.48 -2.39 15.05
C ARG A 371 -15.76 -1.57 13.80
N ARG A 372 -15.07 -1.89 12.71
CA ARG A 372 -15.00 -1.07 11.48
C ARG A 372 -15.42 -1.83 10.20
N GLY A 373 -16.11 -2.97 10.31
CA GLY A 373 -16.58 -3.75 9.16
C GLY A 373 -15.47 -4.42 8.34
N GLY A 374 -14.29 -4.65 8.94
CA GLY A 374 -13.08 -5.04 8.21
C GLY A 374 -13.19 -6.38 7.48
N GLY A 375 -13.71 -7.42 8.15
CA GLY A 375 -13.95 -8.73 7.52
C GLY A 375 -15.00 -8.65 6.41
N LEU A 376 -16.08 -7.90 6.64
CA LEU A 376 -17.16 -7.71 5.67
C LEU A 376 -16.65 -7.04 4.39
N GLN A 377 -15.72 -6.07 4.51
CA GLN A 377 -15.07 -5.42 3.37
C GLN A 377 -14.23 -6.41 2.55
N ILE A 378 -13.46 -7.28 3.22
CA ILE A 378 -12.66 -8.34 2.58
C ILE A 378 -13.58 -9.32 1.84
N LEU A 379 -14.71 -9.72 2.45
CA LEU A 379 -15.67 -10.62 1.82
C LEU A 379 -16.38 -9.99 0.60
N ALA A 380 -16.79 -8.72 0.68
CA ALA A 380 -17.38 -8.01 -0.45
C ALA A 380 -16.39 -7.86 -1.62
N GLU A 381 -15.11 -7.65 -1.32
CA GLU A 381 -14.02 -7.61 -2.31
C GLU A 381 -13.74 -8.99 -2.91
N ALA A 382 -13.74 -10.05 -2.11
CA ALA A 382 -13.62 -11.42 -2.58
C ALA A 382 -14.72 -11.80 -3.58
N LEU A 383 -15.99 -11.52 -3.26
CA LEU A 383 -17.12 -11.76 -4.17
C LEU A 383 -17.00 -10.95 -5.46
N SER A 384 -16.52 -9.70 -5.36
CA SER A 384 -16.31 -8.82 -6.53
C SER A 384 -15.20 -9.32 -7.47
N ILE A 385 -14.20 -10.06 -6.95
CA ILE A 385 -13.11 -10.65 -7.72
C ILE A 385 -13.54 -12.00 -8.31
N MET A 386 -14.13 -12.88 -7.51
CA MET A 386 -14.62 -14.20 -7.95
C MET A 386 -15.58 -14.07 -9.13
N PHE A 387 -16.61 -13.24 -8.99
CA PHE A 387 -17.68 -13.07 -9.97
C PHE A 387 -17.49 -11.81 -10.85
N ALA A 388 -16.24 -11.44 -11.14
CA ALA A 388 -15.92 -10.33 -12.05
C ALA A 388 -16.39 -10.58 -13.50
N GLY A 389 -16.67 -11.84 -13.85
CA GLY A 389 -17.33 -12.29 -15.08
C GLY A 389 -18.19 -13.53 -14.80
N SER A 390 -18.84 -14.04 -15.84
CA SER A 390 -19.88 -15.08 -15.74
C SER A 390 -19.79 -16.12 -16.86
N GLY A 391 -20.38 -17.30 -16.64
CA GLY A 391 -20.51 -18.36 -17.64
C GLY A 391 -19.24 -19.21 -17.90
N PRO A 392 -19.33 -20.20 -18.81
CA PRO A 392 -18.32 -21.27 -18.92
C PRO A 392 -16.95 -20.80 -19.40
N GLN A 393 -16.88 -19.88 -20.37
CA GLN A 393 -15.61 -19.32 -20.88
C GLN A 393 -14.85 -18.54 -19.79
N TYR A 394 -15.57 -17.93 -18.85
CA TYR A 394 -14.98 -17.27 -17.69
C TYR A 394 -14.45 -18.31 -16.69
N ARG A 395 -15.23 -19.34 -16.34
CA ARG A 395 -14.77 -20.43 -15.44
C ARG A 395 -13.54 -21.17 -16.02
N GLU A 396 -13.49 -21.41 -17.34
CA GLU A 396 -12.31 -21.94 -18.04
C GLU A 396 -11.12 -20.98 -17.99
N SER A 397 -11.36 -19.67 -18.14
CA SER A 397 -10.31 -18.65 -18.00
C SER A 397 -9.78 -18.56 -16.57
N ILE A 398 -10.62 -18.75 -15.55
CA ILE A 398 -10.19 -18.87 -14.15
C ILE A 398 -9.27 -20.08 -14.00
N ASP A 399 -9.67 -21.27 -14.45
CA ASP A 399 -8.85 -22.47 -14.26
C ASP A 399 -7.48 -22.39 -14.97
N LYS A 400 -7.44 -21.75 -16.13
CA LYS A 400 -6.19 -21.47 -16.89
C LYS A 400 -5.32 -20.35 -16.29
N CYS A 401 -5.82 -19.52 -15.38
CA CYS A 401 -5.10 -18.33 -14.87
C CYS A 401 -4.89 -18.32 -13.35
N TYR A 402 -5.61 -19.15 -12.59
CA TYR A 402 -5.65 -19.13 -11.13
C TYR A 402 -5.33 -20.50 -10.52
N LYS A 403 -4.89 -20.49 -9.25
CA LYS A 403 -4.94 -21.67 -8.37
C LYS A 403 -5.54 -21.28 -7.02
N CYS A 404 -6.25 -22.20 -6.39
CA CYS A 404 -6.76 -22.04 -5.02
C CYS A 404 -5.80 -22.74 -4.06
N HIS A 405 -5.11 -22.00 -3.18
CA HIS A 405 -4.11 -22.53 -2.25
C HIS A 405 -4.50 -22.27 -0.80
N ILE A 406 -4.52 -23.33 0.02
CA ILE A 406 -5.11 -23.32 1.36
C ILE A 406 -4.05 -23.71 2.39
N ASP A 407 -3.66 -22.73 3.20
CA ASP A 407 -2.67 -22.83 4.26
C ASP A 407 -3.31 -22.89 5.65
N ILE A 408 -2.49 -23.23 6.66
CA ILE A 408 -2.83 -23.00 8.07
C ILE A 408 -2.46 -21.55 8.42
N GLU A 409 -3.34 -20.83 9.13
CA GLU A 409 -3.09 -19.46 9.56
C GLU A 409 -1.98 -19.40 10.62
N GLU A 410 -0.82 -18.84 10.26
CA GLU A 410 0.32 -18.73 11.17
C GLU A 410 -0.04 -17.94 12.44
N GLN A 411 0.00 -18.60 13.58
CA GLN A 411 -0.11 -17.96 14.89
C GLN A 411 1.15 -17.12 15.17
N LYS A 412 1.14 -15.85 14.75
CA LYS A 412 2.21 -14.88 15.07
C LYS A 412 2.50 -14.86 16.57
N LYS A 413 3.66 -15.38 16.97
CA LYS A 413 4.12 -15.38 18.37
C LYS A 413 4.24 -13.94 18.88
N VAL A 414 3.40 -13.58 19.84
CA VAL A 414 3.25 -12.21 20.34
C VAL A 414 4.50 -11.75 21.09
N ARG A 415 5.26 -10.82 20.51
CA ARG A 415 6.24 -9.99 21.21
C ARG A 415 5.68 -8.57 21.38
N GLY A 416 5.05 -8.33 22.54
CA GLY A 416 4.45 -7.04 22.90
C GLY A 416 2.96 -6.91 22.53
N ASN A 417 2.26 -5.99 23.19
CA ASN A 417 0.79 -5.84 23.10
C ASN A 417 0.26 -5.25 21.77
N THR A 418 1.09 -5.09 20.74
CA THR A 418 0.72 -4.40 19.50
C THR A 418 0.46 -5.41 18.39
N LYS A 419 -0.82 -5.67 18.08
CA LYS A 419 -1.20 -6.54 16.94
C LYS A 419 -0.88 -5.87 15.61
N GLN A 420 0.27 -6.22 15.02
CA GLN A 420 0.65 -5.80 13.68
C GLN A 420 0.20 -6.86 12.66
N ALA A 421 -0.98 -6.64 12.09
CA ALA A 421 -1.43 -7.37 10.89
C ALA A 421 -0.61 -6.88 9.68
N ASP A 422 -0.26 -7.80 8.77
CA ASP A 422 0.33 -7.44 7.48
C ASP A 422 -0.79 -7.37 6.43
N GLY A 423 -0.86 -6.25 5.71
CA GLY A 423 -1.90 -6.00 4.70
C GLY A 423 -2.28 -4.52 4.63
N TRP A 424 -2.86 -4.09 3.50
CA TRP A 424 -3.28 -2.69 3.30
C TRP A 424 -4.43 -2.27 4.26
N THR A 425 -5.16 -3.26 4.81
CA THR A 425 -6.33 -3.11 5.69
C THR A 425 -6.00 -3.19 7.19
N ALA A 426 -4.71 -3.21 7.57
CA ALA A 426 -4.24 -3.47 8.93
C ALA A 426 -4.81 -2.51 10.02
N THR A 427 -5.94 -2.90 10.60
CA THR A 427 -6.64 -2.15 11.65
C THR A 427 -6.20 -2.65 13.04
N LYS A 428 -6.06 -1.76 14.02
CA LYS A 428 -5.63 -2.05 15.41
C LYS A 428 -6.71 -2.76 16.25
N GLN A 429 -7.33 -3.83 15.71
CA GLN A 429 -8.43 -4.55 16.35
C GLN A 429 -7.98 -5.74 17.20
N LEU A 430 -8.74 -6.00 18.26
CA LEU A 430 -8.62 -7.21 19.09
C LEU A 430 -9.22 -8.42 18.35
N VAL A 431 -8.46 -8.97 17.39
CA VAL A 431 -8.77 -10.26 16.75
C VAL A 431 -9.09 -11.31 17.83
N PRO A 432 -10.13 -12.15 17.68
CA PRO A 432 -10.42 -13.26 18.59
C PRO A 432 -9.23 -14.22 18.79
N SER A 433 -9.35 -15.15 19.75
CA SER A 433 -8.41 -16.27 19.86
C SER A 433 -8.56 -17.18 18.65
N VAL A 434 -7.58 -17.13 17.74
CA VAL A 434 -7.55 -17.93 16.51
C VAL A 434 -7.69 -19.42 16.85
N LYS A 435 -8.66 -20.09 16.22
CA LYS A 435 -8.91 -21.53 16.39
C LYS A 435 -7.62 -22.34 16.14
N ALA A 436 -7.45 -23.45 16.87
CA ALA A 436 -6.50 -24.46 16.42
C ALA A 436 -6.94 -24.95 15.03
N ASN A 437 -5.98 -25.04 14.09
CA ASN A 437 -6.22 -25.36 12.68
C ASN A 437 -7.06 -24.32 11.90
N ALA A 438 -7.08 -23.05 12.30
CA ALA A 438 -7.53 -21.94 11.45
C ALA A 438 -6.75 -21.90 10.12
N LYS A 439 -7.38 -21.41 9.04
CA LYS A 439 -6.88 -21.53 7.66
C LYS A 439 -6.86 -20.21 6.92
N VAL A 440 -6.08 -20.18 5.85
CA VAL A 440 -5.99 -19.07 4.90
C VAL A 440 -6.27 -19.61 3.51
N ILE A 441 -7.36 -19.18 2.90
CA ILE A 441 -7.69 -19.46 1.51
C ILE A 441 -7.09 -18.34 0.66
N ASN A 442 -6.19 -18.72 -0.23
CA ASN A 442 -5.56 -17.84 -1.20
C ASN A 442 -6.10 -18.18 -2.60
N PHE A 443 -6.72 -17.21 -3.26
CA PHE A 443 -7.14 -17.34 -4.65
C PHE A 443 -6.26 -16.41 -5.47
N TRP A 444 -5.19 -16.99 -6.03
CA TRP A 444 -4.12 -16.25 -6.70
C TRP A 444 -4.22 -16.37 -8.21
N CYS A 445 -4.23 -15.22 -8.88
CA CYS A 445 -4.00 -15.12 -10.32
C CYS A 445 -2.48 -15.15 -10.60
N PHE A 446 -2.07 -15.93 -11.59
CA PHE A 446 -0.67 -16.06 -12.03
C PHE A 446 -0.45 -15.61 -13.48
N ASN A 447 -1.47 -15.03 -14.11
CA ASN A 447 -1.48 -14.59 -15.50
C ASN A 447 -1.90 -13.11 -15.58
N PRO A 448 -0.96 -12.16 -15.74
CA PRO A 448 -1.31 -10.75 -15.78
C PRO A 448 -2.11 -10.36 -17.04
N GLY A 449 -2.02 -11.17 -18.10
CA GLY A 449 -2.89 -11.11 -19.27
C GLY A 449 -4.38 -11.21 -18.98
N PHE A 450 -4.79 -11.87 -17.89
CA PHE A 450 -6.19 -11.87 -17.44
C PHE A 450 -6.70 -10.45 -17.14
N GLY A 451 -5.89 -9.63 -16.45
CA GLY A 451 -6.20 -8.23 -16.17
C GLY A 451 -6.09 -7.34 -17.41
N MET A 452 -5.05 -7.55 -18.24
CA MET A 452 -4.83 -6.75 -19.45
C MET A 452 -5.90 -6.97 -20.53
N ARG A 453 -6.42 -8.21 -20.70
CA ARG A 453 -7.55 -8.47 -21.60
C ARG A 453 -8.81 -7.72 -21.21
N GLN A 454 -9.08 -7.52 -19.91
CA GLN A 454 -10.18 -6.68 -19.44
C GLN A 454 -9.98 -5.19 -19.74
N LEU A 455 -8.74 -4.74 -19.91
CA LEU A 455 -8.39 -3.36 -20.30
C LEU A 455 -8.54 -3.17 -21.82
N LEU A 456 -8.06 -4.12 -22.61
CA LEU A 456 -8.23 -4.15 -24.08
C LEU A 456 -9.72 -4.17 -24.48
N GLY A 457 -10.55 -4.97 -23.79
CA GLY A 457 -11.99 -5.04 -23.99
C GLY A 457 -12.79 -3.77 -23.63
N ARG A 458 -12.11 -2.62 -23.47
CA ARG A 458 -12.71 -1.28 -23.29
C ARG A 458 -12.39 -0.33 -24.45
N ASN A 459 -11.84 -0.84 -25.55
CA ASN A 459 -11.59 -0.10 -26.80
C ASN A 459 -10.66 1.12 -26.62
N ALA A 460 -9.60 0.98 -25.82
CA ALA A 460 -8.50 1.94 -25.79
C ALA A 460 -7.81 2.04 -27.17
N ARG A 461 -7.38 3.24 -27.58
CA ARG A 461 -6.74 3.49 -28.89
C ARG A 461 -5.33 2.90 -28.96
N SER A 462 -4.55 3.09 -27.90
CA SER A 462 -3.16 2.66 -27.78
C SER A 462 -2.81 2.43 -26.30
N ILE A 463 -2.12 1.34 -25.97
CA ILE A 463 -1.49 1.10 -24.67
C ILE A 463 0.03 1.12 -24.88
N ILE A 464 0.71 2.09 -24.26
CA ILE A 464 2.17 2.25 -24.32
C ILE A 464 2.75 1.94 -22.94
N LEU A 465 3.61 0.93 -22.85
CA LEU A 465 4.32 0.56 -21.63
C LEU A 465 5.78 1.02 -21.70
N THR A 466 6.30 1.65 -20.65
CA THR A 466 7.67 2.17 -20.61
C THR A 466 8.30 2.10 -19.21
N SER A 467 9.61 1.82 -19.17
CA SER A 467 10.47 1.94 -17.98
C SER A 467 11.95 1.88 -18.41
N GLY A 468 12.88 2.21 -17.48
CA GLY A 468 14.32 1.99 -17.70
C GLY A 468 14.86 0.60 -17.35
N THR A 469 13.98 -0.38 -17.13
CA THR A 469 14.33 -1.73 -16.67
C THR A 469 13.37 -2.81 -17.21
N LEU A 470 12.71 -2.58 -18.36
CA LEU A 470 11.80 -3.58 -18.95
C LEU A 470 12.53 -4.73 -19.67
N ALA A 471 13.76 -4.51 -20.14
CA ALA A 471 14.53 -5.51 -20.86
C ALA A 471 14.94 -6.70 -19.96
N PRO A 472 14.91 -7.95 -20.46
CA PRO A 472 14.51 -8.36 -21.81
C PRO A 472 13.00 -8.25 -22.07
N LEU A 473 12.63 -7.70 -23.24
CA LEU A 473 11.22 -7.38 -23.55
C LEU A 473 10.34 -8.59 -23.88
N LYS A 474 10.89 -9.63 -24.52
CA LYS A 474 10.10 -10.80 -24.99
C LYS A 474 9.25 -11.44 -23.88
N PRO A 475 9.79 -11.82 -22.71
CA PRO A 475 9.01 -12.48 -21.67
C PRO A 475 7.86 -11.63 -21.13
N LEU A 476 8.09 -10.33 -20.94
CA LEU A 476 7.07 -9.39 -20.48
C LEU A 476 5.90 -9.31 -21.49
N ILE A 477 6.20 -9.29 -22.78
CA ILE A 477 5.17 -9.25 -23.83
C ILE A 477 4.36 -10.56 -23.85
N SER A 478 5.02 -11.72 -23.70
CA SER A 478 4.34 -13.03 -23.65
C SER A 478 3.49 -13.22 -22.38
N GLU A 479 3.91 -12.72 -21.21
CA GLU A 479 3.12 -12.83 -19.97
C GLU A 479 1.93 -11.84 -19.93
N LEU A 480 2.05 -10.66 -20.56
CA LEU A 480 0.98 -9.65 -20.56
C LEU A 480 -0.18 -9.93 -21.53
N ASP A 481 -0.04 -10.88 -22.47
CA ASP A 481 -1.13 -11.31 -23.38
C ASP A 481 -1.80 -10.14 -24.14
N ILE A 482 -0.98 -9.21 -24.64
CA ILE A 482 -1.41 -8.01 -25.38
C ILE A 482 -0.74 -7.90 -26.75
N PRO A 483 -1.45 -7.46 -27.81
CA PRO A 483 -0.88 -7.35 -29.15
C PRO A 483 0.02 -6.11 -29.25
N ILE A 484 1.32 -6.31 -29.07
CA ILE A 484 2.36 -5.26 -29.19
C ILE A 484 2.93 -5.23 -30.61
N ALA A 485 2.63 -4.15 -31.34
CA ALA A 485 3.19 -3.89 -32.66
C ALA A 485 4.56 -3.19 -32.57
N VAL A 486 4.65 -2.13 -31.75
CA VAL A 486 5.84 -1.27 -31.66
C VAL A 486 6.72 -1.68 -30.48
N LYS A 487 8.04 -1.82 -30.71
CA LYS A 487 9.01 -2.26 -29.69
C LYS A 487 10.27 -1.41 -29.79
N LEU A 488 10.84 -1.02 -28.65
CA LEU A 488 12.10 -0.29 -28.55
C LEU A 488 12.90 -0.77 -27.33
N GLU A 489 14.19 -1.02 -27.51
CA GLU A 489 15.18 -1.13 -26.43
C GLU A 489 16.33 -0.19 -26.78
N ASN A 490 16.49 0.88 -26.01
CA ASN A 490 17.41 1.96 -26.33
C ASN A 490 18.80 1.70 -25.70
N PRO A 491 19.91 2.04 -26.38
CA PRO A 491 21.22 2.04 -25.74
C PRO A 491 21.29 3.13 -24.65
N HIS A 492 22.15 2.92 -23.64
CA HIS A 492 22.43 3.98 -22.67
C HIS A 492 23.19 5.14 -23.33
N ILE A 493 22.88 6.37 -22.93
CA ILE A 493 23.47 7.61 -23.46
C ILE A 493 24.92 7.89 -23.02
N ILE A 494 25.55 6.99 -22.26
CA ILE A 494 26.92 7.20 -21.74
C ILE A 494 27.95 6.42 -22.55
N ASP A 495 29.16 6.97 -22.63
CA ASP A 495 30.34 6.26 -23.10
C ASP A 495 30.92 5.36 -21.99
N GLY A 496 31.67 4.32 -22.39
CA GLY A 496 32.33 3.39 -21.47
C GLY A 496 33.44 4.03 -20.62
N SER A 497 33.90 5.24 -20.99
CA SER A 497 34.75 6.06 -20.13
C SER A 497 34.04 6.58 -18.86
N GLN A 498 32.70 6.61 -18.84
CA GLN A 498 31.89 7.16 -17.74
C GLN A 498 31.42 6.11 -16.73
N VAL A 499 31.60 4.80 -16.99
CA VAL A 499 31.11 3.75 -16.09
C VAL A 499 32.12 2.62 -15.87
N CYS A 500 32.45 2.35 -14.60
CA CYS A 500 33.32 1.26 -14.22
C CYS A 500 32.49 0.11 -13.60
N VAL A 501 32.22 -0.94 -14.38
CA VAL A 501 31.51 -2.14 -13.90
C VAL A 501 32.51 -3.24 -13.56
N LYS A 502 32.43 -3.81 -12.35
CA LYS A 502 33.29 -4.92 -11.89
C LYS A 502 32.50 -5.95 -11.09
N ILE A 503 32.88 -7.23 -11.21
CA ILE A 503 32.39 -8.31 -10.34
C ILE A 503 33.46 -8.59 -9.30
N VAL A 504 33.07 -8.60 -8.02
CA VAL A 504 33.95 -8.82 -6.87
C VAL A 504 33.57 -10.15 -6.23
N GLY A 505 34.14 -11.26 -6.71
CA GLY A 505 33.81 -12.61 -6.22
C GLY A 505 34.54 -13.05 -4.95
N GLN A 506 35.56 -12.30 -4.54
CA GLN A 506 36.39 -12.52 -3.35
C GLN A 506 36.75 -11.19 -2.72
N GLY A 507 36.79 -11.13 -1.39
CA GLY A 507 37.25 -9.94 -0.65
C GLY A 507 38.78 -9.81 -0.58
N PRO A 508 39.29 -8.79 0.15
CA PRO A 508 40.74 -8.56 0.30
C PRO A 508 41.46 -9.71 1.02
N ASP A 509 40.74 -10.49 1.82
CA ASP A 509 41.20 -11.68 2.55
C ASP A 509 41.05 -12.99 1.75
N LYS A 510 40.68 -12.91 0.46
CA LYS A 510 40.43 -14.03 -0.47
C LYS A 510 39.22 -14.92 -0.14
N GLU A 511 38.50 -14.67 0.95
CA GLU A 511 37.22 -15.34 1.25
C GLU A 511 36.21 -15.00 0.14
N SER A 512 35.40 -15.98 -0.28
CA SER A 512 34.48 -15.77 -1.40
C SER A 512 33.20 -15.05 -0.96
N LEU A 513 32.86 -13.98 -1.68
CA LEU A 513 31.62 -13.24 -1.44
C LEU A 513 30.44 -14.01 -2.04
N ASN A 514 29.52 -14.49 -1.21
CA ASN A 514 28.37 -15.31 -1.64
C ASN A 514 27.21 -15.16 -0.65
N SER A 515 26.18 -14.41 -1.04
CA SER A 515 25.01 -14.09 -0.23
C SER A 515 23.92 -15.19 -0.20
N SER A 516 24.18 -16.36 -0.78
CA SER A 516 23.17 -17.44 -0.89
C SER A 516 22.69 -17.95 0.48
N TYR A 517 21.49 -18.54 0.53
CA TYR A 517 20.85 -18.97 1.78
C TYR A 517 21.75 -19.84 2.68
N GLY A 518 22.58 -20.71 2.09
CA GLY A 518 23.50 -21.58 2.84
C GLY A 518 24.80 -20.92 3.32
N ASN A 519 25.19 -19.75 2.79
CA ASN A 519 26.45 -19.07 3.15
C ASN A 519 26.25 -17.66 3.75
N ARG A 520 25.07 -17.05 3.62
CA ARG A 520 24.77 -15.72 4.19
C ARG A 520 25.01 -15.62 5.71
N ASP A 521 24.96 -16.78 6.39
CA ASP A 521 25.09 -16.92 7.84
C ASP A 521 26.54 -17.20 8.29
N ASN A 522 27.49 -17.38 7.36
CA ASN A 522 28.93 -17.60 7.59
C ASN A 522 29.62 -16.30 8.08
N PRO A 523 30.23 -16.29 9.29
CA PRO A 523 30.92 -15.10 9.80
C PRO A 523 32.10 -14.61 8.95
N LYS A 524 32.81 -15.51 8.25
CA LYS A 524 33.93 -15.12 7.38
C LYS A 524 33.44 -14.28 6.19
N TYR A 525 32.39 -14.73 5.51
CA TYR A 525 31.73 -14.00 4.43
C TYR A 525 31.28 -12.61 4.90
N ILE A 526 30.63 -12.51 6.07
CA ILE A 526 30.17 -11.24 6.63
C ILE A 526 31.36 -10.31 6.90
N SER A 527 32.44 -10.79 7.53
CA SER A 527 33.64 -10.00 7.80
C SER A 527 34.34 -9.54 6.51
N SER A 528 34.47 -10.44 5.52
CA SER A 528 35.09 -10.18 4.22
C SER A 528 34.32 -9.13 3.40
N LEU A 529 32.98 -9.16 3.43
CA LEU A 529 32.13 -8.14 2.83
C LEU A 529 32.32 -6.76 3.49
N GLY A 530 32.44 -6.73 4.83
CA GLY A 530 32.72 -5.49 5.57
C GLY A 530 34.11 -4.91 5.22
N ARG A 531 35.14 -5.75 5.17
CA ARG A 531 36.50 -5.38 4.73
C ARG A 531 36.54 -4.91 3.27
N THR A 532 35.71 -5.51 2.41
CA THR A 532 35.54 -5.12 1.01
C THR A 532 34.99 -3.70 0.90
N ILE A 533 33.90 -3.38 1.61
CA ILE A 533 33.30 -2.03 1.63
C ILE A 533 34.28 -1.02 2.24
N LEU A 534 34.93 -1.36 3.35
CA LEU A 534 35.97 -0.53 3.99
C LEU A 534 37.13 -0.19 3.04
N SER A 535 37.55 -1.14 2.21
CA SER A 535 38.63 -0.93 1.22
C SER A 535 38.23 0.02 0.09
N PHE A 536 36.94 0.09 -0.26
CA PHE A 536 36.44 0.98 -1.31
C PHE A 536 36.09 2.39 -0.81
N CYS A 537 35.74 2.55 0.48
CA CYS A 537 35.35 3.85 1.06
C CYS A 537 36.38 4.99 0.86
N PRO A 538 37.71 4.77 0.98
CA PRO A 538 38.71 5.83 0.73
C PRO A 538 38.88 6.22 -0.75
N ILE A 539 38.36 5.40 -1.68
CA ILE A 539 38.61 5.52 -3.14
C ILE A 539 37.44 6.21 -3.84
N ILE A 540 36.22 5.92 -3.40
CA ILE A 540 34.99 6.39 -4.02
C ILE A 540 34.66 7.80 -3.48
N PRO A 541 34.62 8.86 -4.32
CA PRO A 541 34.21 10.19 -3.88
C PRO A 541 32.70 10.26 -3.59
N GLY A 542 32.24 11.20 -2.77
CA GLY A 542 30.80 11.46 -2.56
C GLY A 542 30.02 10.27 -1.99
N GLY A 543 28.79 10.07 -2.48
CA GLY A 543 27.87 9.02 -2.05
C GLY A 543 28.25 7.61 -2.53
N LEU A 544 28.35 6.67 -1.58
CA LEU A 544 28.45 5.24 -1.84
C LEU A 544 27.14 4.54 -1.45
N LEU A 545 26.42 3.99 -2.43
CA LEU A 545 25.22 3.20 -2.20
C LEU A 545 25.59 1.71 -2.03
N VAL A 546 25.01 1.04 -1.04
CA VAL A 546 25.24 -0.38 -0.73
C VAL A 546 23.91 -1.09 -0.60
N PHE A 547 23.51 -1.84 -1.62
CA PHE A 547 22.23 -2.55 -1.66
C PHE A 547 22.39 -4.02 -1.28
N PHE A 548 21.60 -4.44 -0.31
CA PHE A 548 21.52 -5.80 0.20
C PHE A 548 20.32 -6.56 -0.40
N PRO A 549 20.43 -7.90 -0.56
CA PRO A 549 19.31 -8.75 -0.99
C PRO A 549 18.05 -8.64 -0.13
N SER A 550 18.17 -8.38 1.18
CA SER A 550 17.03 -8.31 2.11
C SER A 550 17.42 -7.69 3.47
N TYR A 551 16.45 -7.12 4.19
CA TYR A 551 16.67 -6.54 5.52
C TYR A 551 17.31 -7.51 6.54
N PRO A 552 16.92 -8.80 6.65
CA PRO A 552 17.56 -9.71 7.60
C PRO A 552 19.06 -9.87 7.38
N LEU A 553 19.53 -9.80 6.13
CA LEU A 553 20.97 -9.84 5.82
C LEU A 553 21.65 -8.51 6.11
N LEU A 554 21.00 -7.37 5.79
CA LEU A 554 21.50 -6.04 6.16
C LEU A 554 21.70 -5.93 7.67
N ASN A 555 20.68 -6.24 8.45
CA ASN A 555 20.71 -6.22 9.91
C ASN A 555 21.83 -7.11 10.47
N LYS A 556 21.94 -8.37 10.01
CA LYS A 556 22.99 -9.30 10.47
C LYS A 556 24.40 -8.83 10.11
N CYS A 557 24.59 -8.19 8.95
CA CYS A 557 25.86 -7.56 8.61
C CYS A 557 26.15 -6.35 9.50
N GLN A 558 25.17 -5.47 9.74
CA GLN A 558 25.29 -4.33 10.65
C GLN A 558 25.69 -4.76 12.07
N GLU A 559 24.96 -5.70 12.66
CA GLU A 559 25.19 -6.26 14.01
C GLU A 559 26.64 -6.78 14.12
N ALA A 560 27.04 -7.71 13.24
CA ALA A 560 28.38 -8.28 13.24
C ALA A 560 29.51 -7.27 12.95
N TRP A 561 29.25 -6.23 12.13
CA TRP A 561 30.24 -5.17 11.86
C TRP A 561 30.36 -4.18 13.03
N GLN A 562 29.31 -3.99 13.82
CA GLN A 562 29.36 -3.21 15.06
C GLN A 562 30.17 -3.97 16.13
N GLU A 563 29.87 -5.26 16.35
CA GLU A 563 30.63 -6.13 17.27
C GLU A 563 32.12 -6.23 16.91
N THR A 564 32.46 -6.38 15.62
CA THR A 564 33.86 -6.50 15.16
C THR A 564 34.56 -5.16 14.93
N GLY A 565 33.91 -4.03 15.21
CA GLY A 565 34.47 -2.68 15.02
C GLY A 565 34.65 -2.22 13.56
N ILE A 566 34.39 -3.08 12.57
CA ILE A 566 34.44 -2.73 11.14
C ILE A 566 33.52 -1.54 10.83
N TRP A 567 32.34 -1.49 11.46
CA TRP A 567 31.38 -0.39 11.35
C TRP A 567 32.00 0.96 11.72
N ALA A 568 32.78 1.01 12.80
CA ALA A 568 33.45 2.23 13.25
C ALA A 568 34.58 2.65 12.29
N GLN A 569 35.29 1.70 11.69
CA GLN A 569 36.34 1.97 10.71
C GLN A 569 35.76 2.55 9.40
N ILE A 570 34.63 2.01 8.94
CA ILE A 570 33.89 2.55 7.78
C ILE A 570 33.36 3.95 8.14
N SER A 571 32.66 4.10 9.27
CA SER A 571 32.04 5.36 9.72
C SER A 571 33.06 6.49 9.87
N ARG A 572 34.28 6.20 10.36
CA ARG A 572 35.40 7.15 10.44
C ARG A 572 35.88 7.65 9.08
N THR A 573 35.62 6.91 8.00
CA THR A 573 36.00 7.28 6.62
C THR A 573 34.86 8.02 5.90
N LYS A 574 33.62 7.54 6.09
CA LYS A 574 32.37 8.10 5.58
C LYS A 574 31.24 7.72 6.57
N PRO A 575 30.42 8.66 7.08
CA PRO A 575 29.28 8.32 7.93
C PRO A 575 28.31 7.35 7.22
N ILE A 576 27.74 6.42 7.98
CA ILE A 576 26.85 5.37 7.46
C ILE A 576 25.40 5.69 7.82
N PHE A 577 24.55 5.75 6.80
CA PHE A 577 23.10 5.83 6.90
C PHE A 577 22.48 4.49 6.53
N VAL A 578 21.37 4.11 7.18
CA VAL A 578 20.67 2.84 6.97
C VAL A 578 19.20 3.12 6.66
N GLU A 579 18.65 2.46 5.64
CA GLU A 579 17.26 2.59 5.20
C GLU A 579 16.24 2.31 6.33
N PRO A 580 15.49 3.31 6.83
CA PRO A 580 14.50 3.09 7.87
C PRO A 580 13.14 2.66 7.31
N ARG A 581 12.42 1.87 8.10
CA ARG A 581 11.10 1.33 7.71
C ARG A 581 9.97 2.37 7.79
N GLY A 582 10.03 3.34 8.70
CA GLY A 582 9.07 4.46 8.78
C GLY A 582 9.09 5.38 7.54
N LYS A 583 8.03 6.16 7.31
CA LYS A 583 8.01 7.17 6.24
C LYS A 583 8.78 8.43 6.64
N ASP A 584 8.51 8.94 7.83
CA ASP A 584 9.01 10.24 8.29
C ASP A 584 10.50 10.14 8.62
N GLN A 585 10.90 9.05 9.28
CA GLN A 585 12.30 8.67 9.48
C GLN A 585 13.09 8.61 8.16
N PHE A 586 12.48 8.14 7.07
CA PHE A 586 13.15 8.01 5.78
C PHE A 586 13.46 9.37 5.13
N LEU A 587 12.56 10.34 5.29
CA LEU A 587 12.80 11.73 4.84
C LEU A 587 13.92 12.39 5.65
N ASN A 588 13.94 12.18 6.97
CA ASN A 588 15.00 12.72 7.83
C ASN A 588 16.37 12.11 7.48
N THR A 589 16.48 10.79 7.41
CA THR A 589 17.72 10.09 7.04
C THR A 589 18.23 10.48 5.66
N MET A 590 17.35 10.72 4.67
CA MET A 590 17.76 11.25 3.36
C MET A 590 18.26 12.70 3.44
N THR A 591 17.60 13.55 4.23
CA THR A 591 18.03 14.94 4.43
C THR A 591 19.42 15.01 5.08
N GLU A 592 19.68 14.19 6.10
CA GLU A 592 20.98 14.06 6.74
C GLU A 592 22.07 13.50 5.79
N TYR A 593 21.71 12.52 4.96
CA TYR A 593 22.61 11.95 3.94
C TYR A 593 23.06 13.01 2.93
N TYR A 594 22.12 13.76 2.33
CA TYR A 594 22.45 14.83 1.40
C TYR A 594 23.23 15.95 2.08
N ALA A 595 22.93 16.29 3.34
CA ALA A 595 23.74 17.24 4.10
C ALA A 595 25.19 16.78 4.28
N LYS A 596 25.44 15.47 4.42
CA LYS A 596 26.80 14.89 4.52
C LYS A 596 27.49 14.54 3.19
N ILE A 597 26.81 14.70 2.07
CA ILE A 597 27.42 14.73 0.73
C ILE A 597 27.86 16.15 0.35
N ASN A 598 27.09 17.17 0.75
CA ASN A 598 27.37 18.58 0.46
C ASN A 598 28.31 19.26 1.48
N ASP A 599 28.80 18.50 2.47
CA ASP A 599 29.77 18.92 3.49
C ASP A 599 31.17 19.05 2.85
N PRO A 600 31.76 20.27 2.70
CA PRO A 600 32.98 20.47 1.91
C PRO A 600 34.23 19.80 2.49
N ASP A 601 34.28 19.64 3.81
CA ASP A 601 35.36 18.94 4.52
C ASP A 601 35.08 17.42 4.62
N GLY A 602 33.87 17.00 4.24
CA GLY A 602 33.41 15.62 4.24
C GLY A 602 33.86 14.82 3.02
N LYS A 603 34.23 13.56 3.22
CA LYS A 603 34.53 12.62 2.12
C LYS A 603 33.26 12.02 1.48
N GLY A 604 32.09 12.61 1.70
CA GLY A 604 30.79 12.02 1.40
C GLY A 604 30.38 10.91 2.37
N ALA A 605 29.31 10.18 2.05
CA ALA A 605 28.62 9.27 2.97
C ALA A 605 28.31 7.89 2.35
N VAL A 606 28.05 6.88 3.20
CA VAL A 606 27.57 5.55 2.79
C VAL A 606 26.07 5.44 3.06
N PHE A 607 25.29 4.94 2.10
CA PHE A 607 23.88 4.57 2.32
C PHE A 607 23.70 3.06 2.17
N MET A 608 23.27 2.38 3.24
CA MET A 608 22.94 0.95 3.24
C MET A 608 21.43 0.75 3.11
N ALA A 609 21.01 0.00 2.09
CA ALA A 609 19.60 -0.19 1.74
C ALA A 609 19.35 -1.59 1.17
N VAL A 610 18.11 -1.91 0.80
CA VAL A 610 17.72 -3.19 0.18
C VAL A 610 17.40 -3.02 -1.31
N CYS A 611 17.72 -4.00 -2.17
CA CYS A 611 17.47 -3.93 -3.63
C CYS A 611 15.98 -3.87 -4.03
N ARG A 612 15.06 -4.06 -3.08
CA ARG A 612 13.60 -3.91 -3.20
C ARG A 612 13.07 -3.02 -2.06
N GLY A 613 13.87 -2.02 -1.68
CA GLY A 613 13.54 -0.98 -0.72
C GLY A 613 13.09 0.32 -1.39
N LYS A 614 12.78 1.33 -0.56
CA LYS A 614 12.46 2.69 -0.99
C LYS A 614 13.67 3.41 -1.60
N VAL A 615 14.91 3.05 -1.23
CA VAL A 615 16.12 3.67 -1.83
C VAL A 615 16.33 3.20 -3.28
N SER A 616 15.99 1.96 -3.58
CA SER A 616 16.03 1.39 -4.94
C SER A 616 14.84 1.79 -5.81
N GLU A 617 13.81 2.45 -5.26
CA GLU A 617 12.55 2.79 -5.92
C GLU A 617 12.24 4.30 -5.84
N GLY A 618 12.24 4.99 -6.97
CA GLY A 618 11.70 6.36 -7.05
C GLY A 618 12.54 7.49 -6.42
N LEU A 619 13.78 7.23 -5.97
CA LEU A 619 14.75 8.28 -5.57
C LEU A 619 15.91 8.41 -6.56
N ASP A 620 16.40 9.65 -6.71
CA ASP A 620 17.41 10.02 -7.70
C ASP A 620 18.70 10.54 -7.05
N PHE A 621 19.78 9.77 -7.25
CA PHE A 621 21.11 10.00 -6.68
C PHE A 621 22.07 10.52 -7.76
N ALA A 622 21.73 11.66 -8.36
CA ALA A 622 22.55 12.29 -9.39
C ALA A 622 23.91 12.78 -8.84
N ASP A 623 24.92 12.77 -9.70
CA ASP A 623 26.25 13.32 -9.41
C ASP A 623 26.88 12.80 -8.10
N MET A 624 27.30 13.71 -7.22
CA MET A 624 28.01 13.40 -5.97
C MET A 624 27.14 12.64 -4.96
N ASN A 625 25.84 12.53 -5.20
CA ASN A 625 24.93 11.78 -4.34
C ASN A 625 25.00 10.25 -4.55
N GLY A 626 25.61 9.78 -5.64
CA GLY A 626 25.54 8.37 -6.03
C GLY A 626 26.71 7.85 -6.86
N ARG A 627 27.93 8.35 -6.65
CA ARG A 627 29.14 8.02 -7.46
C ARG A 627 29.50 6.53 -7.53
N ALA A 628 28.98 5.68 -6.63
CA ALA A 628 29.05 4.24 -6.82
C ALA A 628 27.89 3.46 -6.17
N CYS A 629 27.61 2.28 -6.73
CA CYS A 629 26.67 1.28 -6.21
C CYS A 629 27.36 -0.07 -6.01
N ILE A 630 27.34 -0.57 -4.78
CA ILE A 630 27.68 -1.96 -4.41
C ILE A 630 26.39 -2.78 -4.34
N ILE A 631 26.34 -3.90 -5.07
CA ILE A 631 25.30 -4.93 -4.93
C ILE A 631 25.90 -6.10 -4.15
N THR A 632 25.46 -6.33 -2.91
CA THR A 632 26.07 -7.36 -2.02
C THR A 632 25.51 -8.78 -2.24
N GLY A 633 24.65 -8.98 -3.23
CA GLY A 633 24.09 -10.28 -3.58
C GLY A 633 22.88 -10.23 -4.50
N LEU A 634 22.39 -11.40 -4.91
CA LEU A 634 21.21 -11.53 -5.77
C LEU A 634 19.90 -11.52 -4.94
N PRO A 635 18.98 -10.56 -5.16
CA PRO A 635 17.72 -10.38 -4.42
C PRO A 635 16.59 -11.30 -4.94
N PHE A 636 16.84 -12.61 -4.91
CA PHE A 636 15.85 -13.62 -5.29
C PHE A 636 14.60 -13.57 -4.39
N PRO A 637 13.39 -13.82 -4.94
CA PRO A 637 12.20 -14.08 -4.12
C PRO A 637 12.39 -15.28 -3.16
N PRO A 638 11.68 -15.36 -2.03
CA PRO A 638 11.83 -16.46 -1.09
C PRO A 638 11.40 -17.80 -1.71
N LEU A 639 12.34 -18.73 -1.93
CA LEU A 639 12.06 -20.00 -2.63
C LEU A 639 11.04 -20.91 -1.93
N LYS A 640 10.81 -20.70 -0.62
CA LYS A 640 9.84 -21.44 0.19
C LYS A 640 8.45 -20.78 0.29
N ASP A 641 8.26 -19.61 -0.32
CA ASP A 641 6.96 -18.95 -0.39
C ASP A 641 6.05 -19.73 -1.35
N ALA A 642 4.86 -20.10 -0.88
CA ALA A 642 3.90 -20.88 -1.66
C ALA A 642 3.50 -20.18 -2.97
N ARG A 643 3.33 -18.85 -2.97
CA ARG A 643 3.00 -18.08 -4.18
C ARG A 643 4.16 -18.09 -5.18
N VAL A 644 5.41 -18.05 -4.70
CA VAL A 644 6.60 -18.19 -5.56
C VAL A 644 6.68 -19.59 -6.16
N ILE A 645 6.48 -20.64 -5.36
CA ILE A 645 6.47 -22.04 -5.83
C ILE A 645 5.37 -22.25 -6.87
N LEU A 646 4.17 -21.72 -6.63
CA LEU A 646 3.03 -21.86 -7.53
C LEU A 646 3.18 -21.03 -8.82
N LYS A 647 3.69 -19.79 -8.79
CA LYS A 647 4.00 -19.03 -10.02
C LYS A 647 5.04 -19.76 -10.87
N LYS A 648 6.10 -20.32 -10.25
CA LYS A 648 7.10 -21.13 -10.96
C LYS A 648 6.50 -22.37 -11.61
N ARG A 649 5.60 -23.08 -10.91
CA ARG A 649 4.89 -24.25 -11.43
C ARG A 649 3.92 -23.86 -12.55
N TYR A 650 3.16 -22.79 -12.37
CA TYR A 650 2.21 -22.25 -13.35
C TYR A 650 2.88 -21.94 -14.69
N LEU A 651 4.01 -21.21 -14.67
CA LEU A 651 4.77 -20.94 -15.90
C LEU A 651 5.30 -22.23 -16.55
N GLN A 652 5.64 -23.24 -15.76
CA GLN A 652 6.08 -24.54 -16.26
C GLN A 652 4.94 -25.40 -16.83
N GLU A 653 3.70 -25.23 -16.33
CA GLU A 653 2.46 -25.86 -16.84
C GLU A 653 1.98 -25.20 -18.14
N VAL A 654 2.08 -23.86 -18.26
CA VAL A 654 1.49 -23.08 -19.37
C VAL A 654 2.47 -22.82 -20.52
N ARG A 655 3.78 -22.99 -20.31
CA ARG A 655 4.79 -22.89 -21.38
C ARG A 655 4.59 -23.99 -22.44
N THR A 656 4.30 -23.58 -23.67
CA THR A 656 4.31 -24.47 -24.84
C THR A 656 5.60 -24.24 -25.66
N ARG A 657 5.71 -24.88 -26.84
CA ARG A 657 6.77 -24.55 -27.81
C ARG A 657 6.47 -23.29 -28.62
N GLU A 658 5.23 -22.79 -28.57
CA GLU A 658 4.68 -21.80 -29.50
C GLU A 658 4.49 -20.41 -28.85
N ASN A 659 4.23 -20.35 -27.54
CA ASN A 659 3.91 -19.10 -26.84
C ASN A 659 5.15 -18.29 -26.33
N GLU A 660 6.37 -18.78 -26.59
CA GLU A 660 7.65 -18.20 -26.11
C GLU A 660 7.72 -17.90 -24.59
N ILE A 661 6.82 -18.46 -23.76
CA ILE A 661 6.78 -18.19 -22.31
C ILE A 661 8.04 -18.75 -21.62
N ILE A 662 8.60 -17.98 -20.68
CA ILE A 662 9.77 -18.37 -19.88
C ILE A 662 9.44 -19.45 -18.85
N SER A 663 10.42 -20.28 -18.50
CA SER A 663 10.26 -21.26 -17.42
C SER A 663 10.20 -20.58 -16.05
N GLY A 664 9.67 -21.30 -15.06
CA GLY A 664 9.68 -20.83 -13.68
C GLY A 664 11.08 -20.49 -13.15
N ASP A 665 12.14 -21.17 -13.59
CA ASP A 665 13.52 -20.88 -13.18
C ASP A 665 14.11 -19.64 -13.89
N GLU A 666 13.77 -19.42 -15.16
CA GLU A 666 14.12 -18.21 -15.90
C GLU A 666 13.43 -16.98 -15.30
N TRP A 667 12.12 -17.09 -14.98
CA TRP A 667 11.33 -16.06 -14.28
C TRP A 667 11.89 -15.75 -12.89
N TYR A 668 12.16 -16.78 -12.08
CA TYR A 668 12.71 -16.63 -10.73
C TYR A 668 14.08 -15.94 -10.72
N SER A 669 14.87 -16.14 -11.78
CA SER A 669 16.17 -15.47 -11.98
C SER A 669 16.00 -14.05 -12.51
N LEU A 670 15.09 -13.83 -13.47
CA LEU A 670 14.74 -12.51 -14.02
C LEU A 670 14.23 -11.57 -12.92
N GLU A 671 13.44 -12.07 -11.97
CA GLU A 671 13.00 -11.29 -10.81
C GLU A 671 14.17 -10.83 -9.92
N ALA A 672 15.22 -11.63 -9.75
CA ALA A 672 16.41 -11.18 -9.05
C ALA A 672 17.16 -10.09 -9.86
N ALA A 673 17.27 -10.28 -11.19
CA ALA A 673 17.97 -9.36 -12.07
C ALA A 673 17.27 -8.00 -12.23
N ARG A 674 15.93 -7.98 -12.32
CA ARG A 674 15.10 -6.75 -12.36
C ARG A 674 15.42 -5.82 -11.19
N ALA A 675 15.41 -6.35 -9.96
CA ALA A 675 15.73 -5.59 -8.75
C ALA A 675 17.20 -5.13 -8.69
N VAL A 676 18.14 -5.90 -9.26
CA VAL A 676 19.53 -5.46 -9.43
C VAL A 676 19.65 -4.30 -10.43
N ASN A 677 18.99 -4.40 -11.59
CA ASN A 677 18.97 -3.34 -12.59
C ASN A 677 18.35 -2.02 -12.05
N GLN A 678 17.27 -2.12 -11.25
CA GLN A 678 16.65 -0.96 -10.57
C GLN A 678 17.57 -0.26 -9.55
N ALA A 679 18.40 -1.03 -8.82
CA ALA A 679 19.39 -0.49 -7.89
C ALA A 679 20.59 0.13 -8.63
N ILE A 680 21.04 -0.49 -9.73
CA ILE A 680 22.15 0.00 -10.56
C ILE A 680 21.79 1.31 -11.28
N GLY A 681 20.56 1.43 -11.80
CA GLY A 681 20.05 2.65 -12.45
C GLY A 681 20.00 3.89 -11.55
N ARG A 682 20.32 3.75 -10.25
CA ARG A 682 20.41 4.88 -9.32
C ARG A 682 21.64 5.78 -9.56
N VAL A 683 22.73 5.24 -10.13
CA VAL A 683 24.08 5.86 -10.23
C VAL A 683 24.28 6.84 -11.40
N ILE A 684 23.61 6.65 -12.54
CA ILE A 684 23.85 7.44 -13.76
C ILE A 684 22.57 8.16 -14.17
N ARG A 685 22.54 9.49 -14.01
CA ARG A 685 21.30 10.30 -14.12
C ARG A 685 21.23 11.28 -15.28
N HIS A 686 22.34 11.55 -15.97
CA HIS A 686 22.34 12.31 -17.23
C HIS A 686 23.58 11.98 -18.07
N LYS A 687 23.58 12.44 -19.33
CA LYS A 687 24.70 12.23 -20.28
C LYS A 687 26.09 12.65 -19.76
N ASN A 688 26.18 13.58 -18.82
CA ASN A 688 27.44 14.05 -18.23
C ASN A 688 27.82 13.31 -16.93
N ASP A 689 27.00 12.37 -16.45
CA ASP A 689 27.19 11.70 -15.16
C ASP A 689 28.24 10.58 -15.26
N TYR A 690 28.76 10.12 -14.11
CA TYR A 690 29.71 9.01 -14.06
C TYR A 690 29.72 8.30 -12.70
N GLY A 691 30.04 7.00 -12.71
CA GLY A 691 30.12 6.22 -11.48
C GLY A 691 30.54 4.77 -11.64
N ALA A 692 30.69 4.07 -10.52
CA ALA A 692 31.13 2.67 -10.47
C ALA A 692 30.03 1.71 -10.00
N ILE A 693 30.00 0.52 -10.56
CA ILE A 693 29.03 -0.54 -10.27
C ILE A 693 29.80 -1.80 -9.86
N LEU A 694 29.64 -2.21 -8.61
CA LEU A 694 30.44 -3.25 -7.97
C LEU A 694 29.53 -4.42 -7.55
N LEU A 695 29.59 -5.51 -8.30
CA LEU A 695 28.77 -6.71 -8.11
C LEU A 695 29.48 -7.67 -7.15
N CYS A 696 29.29 -7.48 -5.84
CA CYS A 696 30.01 -8.14 -4.76
C CYS A 696 29.43 -9.52 -4.39
N ASP A 697 29.22 -10.38 -5.39
CA ASP A 697 28.83 -11.78 -5.19
C ASP A 697 29.39 -12.66 -6.32
N ASN A 698 29.93 -13.82 -5.96
CA ASN A 698 30.60 -14.72 -6.91
C ASN A 698 29.65 -15.27 -7.99
N ARG A 699 28.33 -15.31 -7.74
CA ARG A 699 27.31 -15.83 -8.67
C ARG A 699 27.12 -14.94 -9.90
N PHE A 700 27.49 -13.65 -9.83
CA PHE A 700 27.48 -12.77 -11.01
C PHE A 700 28.49 -13.19 -12.10
N HIS A 701 29.42 -14.10 -11.81
CA HIS A 701 30.26 -14.71 -12.84
C HIS A 701 29.50 -15.66 -13.77
N ASN A 702 28.38 -16.24 -13.32
CA ASN A 702 27.58 -17.17 -14.10
C ASN A 702 27.05 -16.49 -15.38
N PRO A 703 27.32 -17.03 -16.59
CA PRO A 703 26.84 -16.46 -17.85
C PRO A 703 25.32 -16.22 -17.88
N ARG A 704 24.52 -17.09 -17.25
CA ARG A 704 23.05 -16.92 -17.17
C ARG A 704 22.65 -15.67 -16.38
N GLN A 705 23.39 -15.32 -15.33
CA GLN A 705 23.12 -14.12 -14.52
C GLN A 705 23.59 -12.86 -15.25
N LYS A 706 24.74 -12.91 -15.94
CA LYS A 706 25.22 -11.80 -16.79
C LYS A 706 24.21 -11.45 -17.89
N ALA A 707 23.64 -12.47 -18.55
CA ALA A 707 22.68 -12.30 -19.64
C ALA A 707 21.33 -11.66 -19.21
N GLN A 708 21.02 -11.60 -17.91
CA GLN A 708 19.80 -10.98 -17.37
C GLN A 708 20.02 -9.55 -16.85
N LEU A 709 21.26 -9.06 -16.79
CA LEU A 709 21.55 -7.64 -16.53
C LEU A 709 21.23 -6.80 -17.78
N SER A 710 20.92 -5.51 -17.62
CA SER A 710 20.63 -4.61 -18.75
C SER A 710 21.74 -4.65 -19.81
N SER A 711 21.36 -4.64 -21.09
CA SER A 711 22.26 -4.84 -22.24
C SER A 711 23.44 -3.85 -22.29
N TRP A 712 23.26 -2.63 -21.77
CA TRP A 712 24.36 -1.65 -21.62
C TRP A 712 25.37 -2.03 -20.52
N ILE A 713 24.95 -2.70 -19.43
CA ILE A 713 25.86 -3.18 -18.38
C ILE A 713 26.72 -4.32 -18.92
N GLN A 714 26.11 -5.23 -19.70
CA GLN A 714 26.80 -6.40 -20.26
C GLN A 714 28.04 -6.01 -21.09
N LYS A 715 27.97 -4.91 -21.86
CA LYS A 715 29.09 -4.38 -22.65
C LYS A 715 30.32 -3.99 -21.83
N HIS A 716 30.14 -3.63 -20.55
CA HIS A 716 31.20 -3.19 -19.64
C HIS A 716 31.72 -4.33 -18.73
N LEU A 717 31.11 -5.52 -18.79
CA LEU A 717 31.55 -6.70 -18.04
C LEU A 717 32.70 -7.42 -18.76
N ASN A 718 33.88 -6.81 -18.74
CA ASN A 718 35.13 -7.35 -19.30
C ASN A 718 35.28 -8.85 -19.00
N THR A 719 35.18 -9.66 -20.04
CA THR A 719 34.94 -11.11 -19.91
C THR A 719 36.22 -11.94 -19.77
N ALA A 720 37.39 -11.32 -19.97
CA ALA A 720 38.65 -12.02 -20.24
C ALA A 720 39.41 -12.53 -19.01
N GLN A 721 39.20 -11.96 -17.82
CA GLN A 721 39.90 -12.38 -16.59
C GLN A 721 38.98 -12.23 -15.37
N HIS A 722 39.05 -13.19 -14.44
CA HIS A 722 38.51 -13.04 -13.09
C HIS A 722 39.53 -12.22 -12.27
N PRO A 723 39.32 -10.91 -12.03
CA PRO A 723 40.35 -10.09 -11.42
C PRO A 723 40.36 -10.36 -9.90
N THR A 724 41.55 -10.48 -9.32
CA THR A 724 41.68 -10.50 -7.86
C THR A 724 41.40 -9.11 -7.29
N PHE A 725 41.22 -9.02 -5.96
CA PHE A 725 40.78 -7.79 -5.31
C PHE A 725 41.68 -6.57 -5.57
N GLY A 726 43.01 -6.77 -5.62
CA GLY A 726 44.00 -5.71 -5.86
C GLY A 726 43.86 -5.00 -7.22
N PRO A 727 43.84 -5.72 -8.36
CA PRO A 727 43.49 -5.16 -9.67
C PRO A 727 42.20 -4.33 -9.68
N ILE A 728 41.12 -4.83 -9.07
CA ILE A 728 39.83 -4.10 -8.99
C ILE A 728 40.01 -2.76 -8.25
N VAL A 729 40.69 -2.78 -7.11
CA VAL A 729 41.03 -1.57 -6.33
C VAL A 729 41.87 -0.58 -7.15
N ARG A 730 42.84 -1.06 -7.94
CA ARG A 730 43.67 -0.21 -8.81
C ARG A 730 42.84 0.43 -9.93
N GLU A 731 42.05 -0.36 -10.64
CA GLU A 731 41.22 0.10 -11.75
C GLU A 731 40.13 1.08 -11.28
N LEU A 732 39.51 0.84 -10.13
CA LEU A 732 38.57 1.77 -9.50
C LEU A 732 39.23 3.10 -9.14
N SER A 733 40.45 3.06 -8.60
CA SER A 733 41.24 4.25 -8.28
C SER A 733 41.68 5.03 -9.53
N GLN A 734 41.97 4.32 -10.63
CA GLN A 734 42.31 4.92 -11.92
C GLN A 734 41.07 5.56 -12.58
N PHE A 735 39.92 4.89 -12.52
CA PHE A 735 38.65 5.41 -13.04
C PHE A 735 38.28 6.76 -12.43
N PHE A 736 38.18 6.87 -11.10
CA PHE A 736 37.79 8.14 -10.46
C PHE A 736 38.80 9.27 -10.69
N ARG A 737 40.11 8.99 -10.66
CA ARG A 737 41.16 9.98 -10.97
C ARG A 737 41.20 10.43 -12.42
N ASN A 738 40.71 9.61 -13.34
CA ASN A 738 40.56 9.99 -14.75
C ASN A 738 39.30 10.82 -14.94
N ALA A 739 38.16 10.36 -14.39
CA ALA A 739 36.88 11.08 -14.44
C ALA A 739 36.98 12.51 -13.85
N GLU A 740 37.68 12.67 -12.72
CA GLU A 740 38.00 13.95 -12.08
C GLU A 740 38.73 14.95 -13.02
N LYS A 741 39.50 14.42 -13.99
CA LYS A 741 40.30 15.22 -14.94
C LYS A 741 39.63 15.41 -16.31
N THR A 742 38.84 14.45 -16.76
CA THR A 742 38.36 14.39 -18.16
C THR A 742 36.85 14.58 -18.30
N LEU A 743 36.06 14.38 -17.24
CA LEU A 743 34.60 14.52 -17.28
C LEU A 743 34.16 15.82 -16.61
N PRO A 744 33.02 16.42 -17.03
CA PRO A 744 32.52 17.66 -16.45
C PRO A 744 32.29 17.48 -14.95
N GLN A 745 33.06 18.20 -14.12
CA GLN A 745 32.84 18.18 -12.70
C GLN A 745 31.48 18.84 -12.37
N ALA A 746 30.69 18.15 -11.57
CA ALA A 746 29.41 18.64 -11.10
C ALA A 746 29.63 20.00 -10.42
N LYS A 747 29.04 21.07 -10.97
CA LYS A 747 28.97 22.34 -10.25
C LYS A 747 28.20 22.05 -8.97
N LEU A 748 28.79 22.35 -7.82
CA LEU A 748 28.09 22.33 -6.54
C LEU A 748 26.97 23.37 -6.59
N THR A 749 25.79 22.95 -7.05
CA THR A 749 24.66 23.84 -7.27
C THR A 749 24.19 24.32 -5.91
N ARG A 750 24.47 25.59 -5.59
CA ARG A 750 23.82 26.32 -4.47
C ARG A 750 22.34 26.51 -4.85
N SER A 751 21.58 25.42 -4.72
CA SER A 751 20.20 25.27 -5.20
C SER A 751 19.27 24.75 -4.10
N LEU A 752 19.41 25.30 -2.90
CA LEU A 752 18.26 26.05 -2.42
C LEU A 752 18.20 27.32 -3.27
N ALA A 753 17.37 27.32 -4.32
CA ALA A 753 17.10 28.55 -5.05
C ALA A 753 16.37 29.50 -4.09
N PRO A 754 16.89 30.72 -3.83
CA PRO A 754 16.05 31.77 -3.28
C PRO A 754 14.89 32.00 -4.25
N LEU A 755 13.70 32.28 -3.73
CA LEU A 755 12.60 32.78 -4.55
C LEU A 755 13.03 34.15 -5.12
N GLY A 756 13.48 34.14 -6.37
CA GLY A 756 13.77 35.35 -7.14
C GLY A 756 12.48 36.18 -7.30
N PRO A 757 12.60 37.51 -7.42
CA PRO A 757 11.44 38.39 -7.42
C PRO A 757 10.50 38.12 -8.59
N GLU A 758 9.20 38.27 -8.34
CA GLU A 758 8.16 38.19 -9.37
C GLU A 758 8.37 39.29 -10.44
N PRO A 759 7.95 39.04 -11.71
CA PRO A 759 7.91 40.09 -12.71
C PRO A 759 6.93 41.21 -12.30
N PRO A 760 7.19 42.47 -12.70
CA PRO A 760 6.49 43.61 -12.13
C PRO A 760 5.02 43.69 -12.55
N THR A 761 4.11 43.61 -11.58
CA THR A 761 2.71 44.03 -11.77
C THR A 761 2.68 45.54 -11.97
N ALA A 762 2.30 46.00 -13.15
CA ALA A 762 2.33 47.42 -13.50
C ALA A 762 1.14 48.18 -12.89
N LEU A 763 1.44 49.19 -12.07
CA LEU A 763 0.60 50.37 -11.86
C LEU A 763 1.47 51.63 -11.87
N VAL A 764 0.87 52.76 -12.24
CA VAL A 764 1.55 54.03 -12.53
C VAL A 764 1.65 54.91 -11.26
N PRO A 765 2.31 56.09 -11.27
CA PRO A 765 3.35 56.42 -10.30
C PRO A 765 2.84 57.19 -9.07
N ASP A 766 3.65 57.26 -8.01
CA ASP A 766 4.03 58.58 -7.49
C ASP A 766 5.34 58.64 -6.66
N SER A 767 6.03 59.77 -6.86
CA SER A 767 6.98 60.56 -6.06
C SER A 767 7.75 60.04 -4.81
N THR A 768 9.06 60.34 -4.85
CA THR A 768 9.93 60.89 -3.77
C THR A 768 10.42 60.05 -2.56
N SER A 769 11.68 59.63 -2.68
CA SER A 769 12.83 59.95 -1.79
C SER A 769 12.96 59.42 -0.33
N LEU A 770 14.02 58.62 -0.16
CA LEU A 770 15.15 58.78 0.79
C LEU A 770 15.10 58.31 2.26
N LEU A 771 16.28 57.75 2.62
CA LEU A 771 16.94 57.62 3.94
C LEU A 771 16.54 56.50 4.92
N VAL A 772 17.57 56.00 5.61
CA VAL A 772 17.58 54.81 6.48
C VAL A 772 18.11 55.18 7.86
N SER A 773 17.39 54.82 8.94
CA SER A 773 17.97 54.57 10.27
C SER A 773 16.96 53.92 11.23
N GLY A 774 17.40 53.47 12.42
CA GLY A 774 16.51 53.24 13.56
C GLY A 774 16.30 51.78 13.98
N GLU A 775 15.37 51.07 13.34
CA GLU A 775 14.65 49.96 14.01
C GLU A 775 15.25 48.55 13.89
N THR A 776 16.31 48.34 13.09
CA THR A 776 16.73 47.02 12.60
C THR A 776 17.21 46.03 13.69
N LYS A 777 17.37 46.48 14.95
CA LYS A 777 17.76 45.60 16.07
C LYS A 777 16.59 44.98 16.84
N LYS A 778 15.45 45.66 17.02
CA LYS A 778 14.28 45.06 17.70
C LYS A 778 13.55 44.05 16.81
N LYS A 779 13.34 44.41 15.54
CA LYS A 779 12.67 43.53 14.56
C LYS A 779 13.42 42.22 14.31
N LEU A 780 14.73 42.15 14.54
CA LEU A 780 15.52 40.92 14.29
C LEU A 780 15.22 39.80 15.32
N ASP A 781 15.01 40.14 16.58
CA ASP A 781 14.70 39.14 17.62
C ASP A 781 13.21 38.75 17.59
N ASP A 782 12.30 39.67 17.20
CA ASP A 782 10.92 39.32 16.83
C ASP A 782 10.86 38.38 15.60
N ILE A 783 11.74 38.58 14.61
CA ILE A 783 11.86 37.68 13.45
C ILE A 783 12.34 36.29 13.88
N LYS A 784 13.33 36.17 14.78
CA LYS A 784 13.74 34.85 15.33
C LYS A 784 12.59 34.16 16.08
N ASN A 785 11.88 34.89 16.93
CA ASN A 785 10.72 34.36 17.68
C ASN A 785 9.53 33.97 16.76
N ASN A 786 9.44 34.53 15.56
CA ASN A 786 8.46 34.12 14.55
C ASN A 786 8.99 33.01 13.61
N PHE A 787 10.29 32.91 13.33
CA PHE A 787 10.85 31.77 12.57
C PHE A 787 10.65 30.44 13.30
N ILE A 788 10.82 30.43 14.63
CA ILE A 788 10.52 29.25 15.47
C ILE A 788 9.01 28.89 15.46
N LYS A 789 8.12 29.83 15.11
CA LYS A 789 6.70 29.55 14.85
C LYS A 789 6.42 29.08 13.42
N ILE A 790 7.30 29.37 12.45
CA ILE A 790 7.09 29.02 11.03
C ILE A 790 7.39 27.55 10.77
N GLU A 791 8.39 26.93 11.40
CA GLU A 791 8.54 25.46 11.31
C GLU A 791 7.36 24.71 11.97
N ASN A 792 6.71 25.34 12.96
CA ASN A 792 5.45 24.87 13.53
C ASN A 792 4.21 25.17 12.66
N SER A 793 4.36 25.88 11.53
CA SER A 793 3.24 26.21 10.61
C SER A 793 2.95 25.13 9.55
N ASN A 794 3.74 24.06 9.49
CA ASN A 794 3.34 22.80 8.86
C ASN A 794 2.18 22.11 9.60
N ALA A 795 1.77 22.61 10.76
CA ALA A 795 0.41 22.43 11.25
C ALA A 795 -0.57 23.10 10.27
N VAL A 796 -1.11 22.30 9.34
CA VAL A 796 -2.38 22.59 8.64
C VAL A 796 -3.33 23.20 9.67
N THR A 797 -3.75 24.45 9.48
CA THR A 797 -4.57 25.18 10.44
C THR A 797 -5.79 24.32 10.78
N ALA A 798 -5.80 23.76 11.99
CA ALA A 798 -6.69 22.67 12.34
C ALA A 798 -8.14 23.16 12.24
N PHE A 799 -8.80 22.81 11.14
CA PHE A 799 -10.12 23.30 10.75
C PHE A 799 -11.08 23.10 11.93
N LYS A 800 -11.57 24.20 12.50
CA LYS A 800 -12.33 24.16 13.75
C LYS A 800 -13.76 23.74 13.44
N LEU A 801 -14.40 23.06 14.38
CA LEU A 801 -15.80 22.67 14.22
C LEU A 801 -16.73 23.88 14.03
N SER A 802 -16.36 25.05 14.57
CA SER A 802 -16.99 26.35 14.29
C SER A 802 -16.99 26.72 12.81
N ASP A 803 -15.89 26.49 12.10
CA ASP A 803 -15.72 26.83 10.69
C ASP A 803 -16.64 25.97 9.80
N TYR A 804 -17.08 24.81 10.33
CA TYR A 804 -18.08 23.92 9.77
C TYR A 804 -19.51 24.41 9.99
N GLN A 805 -19.83 24.82 11.22
CA GLN A 805 -21.18 25.22 11.63
C GLN A 805 -21.70 26.40 10.81
N HIS A 806 -20.82 27.32 10.42
CA HIS A 806 -21.16 28.44 9.53
C HIS A 806 -21.50 28.03 8.08
N ALA A 807 -21.33 26.77 7.68
CA ALA A 807 -21.64 26.30 6.32
C ALA A 807 -23.06 25.71 6.15
N HIS A 808 -23.83 25.55 7.23
CA HIS A 808 -25.08 24.78 7.26
C HIS A 808 -26.39 25.54 6.98
N ARG A 809 -26.35 26.79 6.51
CA ARG A 809 -27.56 27.62 6.26
C ARG A 809 -27.94 27.73 4.78
N SER A 810 -28.71 26.77 4.29
CA SER A 810 -29.55 26.85 3.08
C SER A 810 -30.50 25.65 3.00
N ASP A 811 -31.79 25.88 2.79
CA ASP A 811 -32.87 24.89 2.96
C ASP A 811 -33.07 23.92 1.77
N ALA A 812 -33.66 22.75 2.06
CA ALA A 812 -34.43 21.94 1.10
C ALA A 812 -35.30 20.88 1.82
N THR A 813 -36.61 20.88 1.56
CA THR A 813 -37.61 19.97 2.15
C THR A 813 -37.71 18.61 1.44
N SER A 814 -38.58 17.72 1.93
CA SER A 814 -38.64 16.30 1.61
C SER A 814 -39.64 15.91 0.50
N ALA A 815 -39.43 14.72 -0.07
CA ALA A 815 -40.41 13.93 -0.84
C ALA A 815 -40.08 12.42 -0.68
N SER A 816 -41.08 11.53 -0.84
CA SER A 816 -40.95 10.10 -0.50
C SER A 816 -41.29 9.17 -1.69
N GLY A 817 -40.64 8.01 -1.76
CA GLY A 817 -40.79 7.04 -2.86
C GLY A 817 -40.52 5.59 -2.45
N LYS A 818 -41.57 4.76 -2.58
CA LYS A 818 -41.67 3.29 -2.40
C LYS A 818 -40.92 2.52 -3.53
N ASP A 819 -40.63 1.22 -3.49
CA ASP A 819 -40.64 0.14 -2.47
C ASP A 819 -39.82 -1.05 -3.05
N PHE A 820 -39.15 -1.84 -2.21
CA PHE A 820 -38.15 -2.86 -2.58
C PHE A 820 -38.74 -4.25 -2.88
N LEU A 821 -39.77 -4.68 -2.13
CA LEU A 821 -40.23 -6.08 -2.13
C LEU A 821 -40.93 -6.53 -3.44
N SER A 822 -41.31 -5.57 -4.29
CA SER A 822 -41.95 -5.82 -5.60
C SER A 822 -41.06 -6.53 -6.64
N ARG A 823 -39.77 -6.76 -6.37
CA ARG A 823 -38.79 -7.23 -7.38
C ARG A 823 -38.38 -8.71 -7.25
N LEU A 824 -38.79 -9.41 -6.20
CA LEU A 824 -38.52 -10.85 -6.02
C LEU A 824 -39.65 -11.70 -6.61
N ASN A 825 -39.66 -11.81 -7.94
CA ASN A 825 -40.78 -12.41 -8.67
C ASN A 825 -40.56 -13.90 -8.99
N THR A 826 -40.86 -14.77 -8.02
CA THR A 826 -41.08 -16.21 -8.24
C THR A 826 -42.57 -16.53 -8.06
N GLN A 827 -43.16 -17.24 -9.03
CA GLN A 827 -44.62 -17.34 -9.16
C GLN A 827 -45.27 -18.17 -8.05
N VAL A 828 -46.16 -17.54 -7.28
CA VAL A 828 -47.23 -18.22 -6.54
C VAL A 828 -48.54 -17.51 -6.89
N ARG A 829 -49.56 -18.26 -7.34
CA ARG A 829 -50.88 -17.69 -7.67
C ARG A 829 -51.73 -17.58 -6.42
N THR A 830 -52.27 -16.39 -6.16
CA THR A 830 -53.39 -16.18 -5.24
C THR A 830 -54.71 -16.46 -5.96
N ILE A 831 -55.59 -17.25 -5.34
CA ILE A 831 -57.02 -17.36 -5.68
C ILE A 831 -57.78 -17.41 -4.34
N ASP A 832 -58.93 -16.75 -4.29
CA ASP A 832 -59.74 -16.54 -3.08
C ASP A 832 -60.88 -17.57 -2.95
N PHE A 833 -61.58 -17.58 -1.81
CA PHE A 833 -62.53 -18.62 -1.40
C PHE A 833 -63.92 -18.49 -2.03
N ASN A 834 -64.31 -19.49 -2.85
CA ASN A 834 -65.61 -20.20 -2.79
C ASN A 834 -65.75 -21.21 -3.94
N ASP A 835 -65.84 -22.51 -3.65
CA ASP A 835 -66.96 -23.36 -4.10
C ASP A 835 -66.91 -24.80 -3.52
N MET A 836 -68.04 -25.50 -3.54
CA MET A 836 -68.16 -26.93 -3.16
C MET A 836 -68.99 -27.74 -4.17
N SER A 837 -68.38 -28.72 -4.86
CA SER A 837 -69.11 -29.91 -5.34
C SER A 837 -68.22 -31.08 -5.82
N SER A 838 -68.32 -32.21 -5.11
CA SER A 838 -68.40 -33.61 -5.61
C SER A 838 -67.53 -34.19 -6.76
N SER A 839 -67.01 -35.41 -6.50
CA SER A 839 -66.88 -36.58 -7.42
C SER A 839 -65.87 -36.56 -8.60
N SER A 840 -65.21 -37.67 -9.00
CA SER A 840 -65.05 -39.01 -8.38
C SER A 840 -64.02 -39.91 -9.12
N ALA A 841 -63.41 -40.85 -8.38
CA ALA A 841 -62.70 -42.08 -8.83
C ALA A 841 -61.31 -41.96 -9.53
N GLY A 842 -60.47 -42.99 -9.32
CA GLY A 842 -59.09 -43.14 -9.83
C GLY A 842 -58.92 -44.42 -10.69
N PRO A 843 -57.91 -45.31 -10.51
CA PRO A 843 -57.06 -45.50 -9.29
C PRO A 843 -55.55 -45.81 -9.50
N SER A 844 -54.81 -45.81 -8.37
CA SER A 844 -53.53 -46.52 -8.11
C SER A 844 -52.23 -45.96 -8.77
N SER A 845 -51.02 -46.14 -8.19
CA SER A 845 -50.59 -46.92 -7.01
C SER A 845 -49.41 -46.27 -6.23
N GLN A 846 -49.26 -46.65 -4.94
CA GLN A 846 -48.10 -46.48 -4.01
C GLN A 846 -47.49 -45.05 -3.85
N ALA A 847 -47.61 -44.29 -2.76
CA ALA A 847 -47.66 -44.52 -1.30
C ALA A 847 -46.27 -44.64 -0.59
N GLY A 848 -46.04 -44.03 0.58
CA GLY A 848 -47.00 -43.29 1.43
C GLY A 848 -46.40 -42.39 2.53
N LEU A 849 -47.30 -41.72 3.25
CA LEU A 849 -47.06 -40.68 4.27
C LEU A 849 -47.54 -41.12 5.66
N VAL A 850 -46.96 -40.56 6.73
CA VAL A 850 -47.56 -40.44 8.08
C VAL A 850 -47.16 -39.05 8.61
N ALA A 851 -47.97 -38.00 8.49
CA ALA A 851 -49.22 -37.67 9.21
C ALA A 851 -48.99 -36.88 10.51
N ILE A 852 -49.75 -35.79 10.69
CA ILE A 852 -49.62 -34.79 11.76
C ILE A 852 -50.73 -34.98 12.80
N HIS A 853 -50.45 -34.75 14.08
CA HIS A 853 -51.48 -34.53 15.10
C HIS A 853 -51.33 -33.16 15.79
N LYS A 854 -52.42 -32.38 15.82
CA LYS A 854 -52.56 -31.17 16.63
C LYS A 854 -52.57 -31.49 18.12
N ARG A 855 -52.09 -30.55 18.95
CA ARG A 855 -52.80 -30.19 20.20
C ARG A 855 -52.44 -28.77 20.67
N GLU A 856 -53.44 -28.07 21.20
CA GLU A 856 -53.26 -26.84 21.97
C GLU A 856 -53.42 -27.13 23.48
N ARG A 857 -53.44 -26.04 24.27
CA ARG A 857 -53.55 -25.93 25.74
C ARG A 857 -54.75 -26.76 26.31
N SER A 858 -54.83 -27.10 27.59
CA SER A 858 -54.29 -26.43 28.81
C SER A 858 -54.19 -27.35 30.04
N ASN A 859 -53.48 -26.87 31.08
CA ASN A 859 -53.61 -27.21 32.52
C ASN A 859 -53.47 -28.67 32.99
N GLU A 860 -52.42 -28.97 33.78
CA GLU A 860 -52.51 -29.24 35.24
C GLU A 860 -51.12 -29.58 35.87
N PHE A 861 -51.00 -29.35 37.19
CA PHE A 861 -49.93 -29.80 38.10
C PHE A 861 -50.60 -30.78 39.13
N PRO A 862 -49.90 -31.60 39.97
CA PRO A 862 -48.48 -31.54 40.35
C PRO A 862 -47.71 -32.90 40.55
N SER A 863 -46.42 -32.79 40.94
CA SER A 863 -45.73 -33.58 42.00
C SER A 863 -44.89 -34.87 41.70
N VAL A 864 -43.91 -35.08 42.61
CA VAL A 864 -43.09 -36.29 42.95
C VAL A 864 -41.97 -36.81 42.01
N THR A 865 -40.79 -36.19 42.15
CA THR A 865 -39.48 -36.80 42.53
C THR A 865 -39.14 -38.27 42.19
N GLN A 866 -38.09 -38.53 41.37
CA GLN A 866 -36.87 -39.32 41.73
C GLN A 866 -35.87 -39.62 40.57
N GLN A 867 -34.64 -39.13 40.75
CA GLN A 867 -33.33 -39.82 40.73
C GLN A 867 -33.00 -41.04 39.82
N LYS A 868 -31.97 -40.87 38.97
CA LYS A 868 -30.93 -41.87 38.63
C LYS A 868 -29.60 -41.14 38.30
N LYS A 869 -28.39 -41.62 38.60
CA LYS A 869 -27.90 -42.46 39.72
C LYS A 869 -26.36 -42.26 39.80
N ARG A 870 -25.79 -41.87 40.94
CA ARG A 870 -24.32 -41.80 41.12
C ARG A 870 -23.75 -43.22 41.33
N LYS A 871 -22.50 -43.45 40.92
CA LYS A 871 -21.64 -44.51 41.47
C LYS A 871 -20.49 -43.87 42.25
N VAL A 872 -20.13 -44.50 43.35
CA VAL A 872 -19.04 -44.14 44.29
C VAL A 872 -18.22 -45.42 44.52
N VAL A 873 -16.92 -45.27 44.78
CA VAL A 873 -16.02 -46.36 45.24
C VAL A 873 -15.23 -45.84 46.45
N LEU A 874 -14.93 -46.73 47.39
CA LEU A 874 -14.52 -46.50 48.78
C LEU A 874 -13.73 -47.72 49.30
N ILE A 875 -12.93 -47.66 50.39
CA ILE A 875 -12.52 -46.51 51.21
C ILE A 875 -11.00 -46.24 50.89
N PRO A 876 -9.95 -46.26 51.76
CA PRO A 876 -9.79 -46.14 53.22
C PRO A 876 -9.38 -44.73 53.70
N GLN A 877 -9.46 -44.54 55.02
CA GLN A 877 -8.59 -43.66 55.82
C GLN A 877 -7.92 -44.55 56.87
N GLU A 878 -6.74 -44.19 57.35
CA GLU A 878 -6.20 -44.67 58.63
C GLU A 878 -5.89 -43.47 59.52
N THR A 879 -5.86 -43.68 60.85
CA THR A 879 -5.87 -42.59 61.83
C THR A 879 -4.90 -42.82 63.00
N ILE A 880 -4.01 -41.84 63.20
CA ILE A 880 -3.42 -41.42 64.47
C ILE A 880 -2.44 -42.38 65.17
N SER A 881 -1.19 -41.92 65.30
CA SER A 881 -0.42 -41.97 66.56
C SER A 881 0.42 -40.70 66.69
N LEU A 882 0.83 -40.36 67.91
CA LEU A 882 1.68 -39.20 68.23
C LEU A 882 3.13 -39.68 68.47
N ASP A 883 4.13 -38.80 68.27
CA ASP A 883 4.92 -38.23 69.38
C ASP A 883 5.93 -37.17 68.88
N ASP A 884 6.61 -36.51 69.84
CA ASP A 884 7.49 -35.34 69.66
C ASP A 884 8.69 -35.55 68.73
N SER A 885 9.07 -34.49 67.99
CA SER A 885 10.37 -33.82 68.23
C SER A 885 10.62 -32.56 67.37
N LEU A 886 10.90 -31.45 68.08
CA LEU A 886 11.80 -30.33 67.76
C LEU A 886 11.57 -29.43 66.50
N GLU A 887 11.83 -28.14 66.72
CA GLU A 887 11.71 -27.07 65.73
C GLU A 887 12.89 -27.01 64.75
N VAL A 888 12.61 -26.68 63.48
CA VAL A 888 13.57 -26.00 62.60
C VAL A 888 12.86 -24.80 61.95
N LEU A 889 13.37 -23.61 62.21
CA LEU A 889 12.83 -22.34 61.70
C LEU A 889 13.23 -22.13 60.22
N GLU A 890 12.44 -22.66 59.28
CA GLU A 890 12.61 -22.31 57.86
C GLU A 890 12.21 -20.84 57.59
N ILE A 891 13.22 -20.01 57.37
CA ILE A 891 13.06 -18.62 56.95
C ILE A 891 12.47 -18.58 55.53
N LYS A 892 11.22 -18.13 55.39
CA LYS A 892 10.59 -17.93 54.08
C LYS A 892 11.37 -16.88 53.27
N PRO A 893 11.74 -17.15 52.01
CA PRO A 893 12.51 -16.21 51.20
C PRO A 893 11.72 -14.94 50.90
N GLU A 894 12.39 -13.79 50.93
CA GLU A 894 11.79 -12.49 50.70
C GLU A 894 11.29 -12.38 49.23
N ARG A 895 10.00 -12.09 49.04
CA ARG A 895 9.41 -11.97 47.70
C ARG A 895 9.95 -10.71 47.00
N GLN A 896 10.61 -10.86 45.86
CA GLN A 896 11.02 -9.72 45.03
C GLN A 896 9.94 -9.33 43.99
N ALA A 897 9.87 -8.04 43.66
CA ALA A 897 8.88 -7.50 42.72
C ALA A 897 9.47 -7.41 41.29
N PRO A 898 8.79 -7.94 40.24
CA PRO A 898 9.33 -7.96 38.87
C PRO A 898 9.76 -6.58 38.41
N GLU A 899 10.88 -6.46 37.68
CA GLU A 899 11.45 -5.16 37.31
C GLU A 899 10.59 -4.38 36.31
N ASP A 900 9.99 -5.06 35.33
CA ASP A 900 9.11 -4.44 34.35
C ASP A 900 7.82 -3.89 35.00
N ARG A 901 7.41 -2.69 34.53
CA ARG A 901 6.21 -2.00 35.05
C ARG A 901 4.91 -2.67 34.63
N VAL A 902 4.85 -3.32 33.46
CA VAL A 902 3.63 -4.00 33.00
C VAL A 902 3.46 -5.34 33.75
N GLU A 903 4.55 -6.07 33.97
CA GLU A 903 4.57 -7.29 34.79
C GLU A 903 4.23 -7.00 36.26
N LEU A 904 4.80 -5.96 36.86
CA LEU A 904 4.46 -5.50 38.20
C LEU A 904 2.95 -5.22 38.34
N LEU A 905 2.33 -4.58 37.33
CA LEU A 905 0.89 -4.34 37.30
C LEU A 905 0.06 -5.64 37.18
N LYS A 906 0.55 -6.68 36.46
CA LYS A 906 -0.09 -8.00 36.44
C LYS A 906 -0.04 -8.65 37.83
N VAL A 907 1.11 -8.64 38.50
CA VAL A 907 1.28 -9.22 39.84
C VAL A 907 0.36 -8.50 40.82
N ILE A 908 0.38 -7.17 40.87
CA ILE A 908 -0.55 -6.38 41.69
C ILE A 908 -2.00 -6.78 41.42
N LYS A 909 -2.43 -6.89 40.15
CA LYS A 909 -3.79 -7.33 39.79
C LYS A 909 -4.16 -8.73 40.30
N SER A 910 -3.19 -9.63 40.47
CA SER A 910 -3.39 -10.96 41.05
C SER A 910 -3.28 -11.01 42.58
N SER A 911 -2.62 -10.02 43.21
CA SER A 911 -2.34 -10.00 44.65
C SER A 911 -3.32 -9.17 45.50
N ILE A 912 -4.17 -8.34 44.89
CA ILE A 912 -5.22 -7.56 45.58
C ILE A 912 -6.60 -7.81 44.96
N VAL A 913 -7.69 -7.65 45.74
CA VAL A 913 -9.04 -7.94 45.24
C VAL A 913 -9.48 -6.93 44.17
N PRO A 914 -10.41 -7.29 43.24
CA PRO A 914 -10.78 -6.42 42.11
C PRO A 914 -11.24 -5.01 42.49
N ALA A 915 -11.89 -4.84 43.65
CA ALA A 915 -12.29 -3.53 44.17
C ALA A 915 -11.08 -2.67 44.57
N GLN A 916 -10.09 -3.25 45.26
CA GLN A 916 -8.82 -2.59 45.56
C GLN A 916 -8.02 -2.28 44.28
N TYR A 917 -8.02 -3.18 43.29
CA TYR A 917 -7.36 -2.92 42.00
C TYR A 917 -8.02 -1.77 41.21
N LYS A 918 -9.36 -1.66 41.24
CA LYS A 918 -10.06 -0.50 40.66
C LYS A 918 -9.66 0.80 41.36
N ARG A 919 -9.57 0.79 42.70
CA ARG A 919 -9.16 1.96 43.50
C ARG A 919 -7.69 2.32 43.27
N PHE A 920 -6.80 1.33 43.17
CA PHE A 920 -5.38 1.49 42.83
C PHE A 920 -5.17 2.24 41.51
N LEU A 921 -5.92 1.86 40.46
CA LEU A 921 -5.86 2.58 39.17
C LEU A 921 -6.38 4.02 39.26
N VAL A 922 -7.40 4.28 40.07
CA VAL A 922 -7.89 5.65 40.33
C VAL A 922 -6.81 6.48 41.04
N VAL A 923 -6.17 5.96 42.09
CA VAL A 923 -5.12 6.65 42.85
C VAL A 923 -3.89 6.96 41.95
N LEU A 924 -3.46 6.02 41.10
CA LEU A 924 -2.41 6.29 40.09
C LEU A 924 -2.82 7.33 39.04
N THR A 925 -4.09 7.35 38.65
CA THR A 925 -4.58 8.28 37.61
C THR A 925 -4.75 9.70 38.16
N GLY A 926 -5.19 9.84 39.42
CA GLY A 926 -5.18 11.11 40.15
C GLY A 926 -3.77 11.69 40.20
N TYR A 927 -2.83 10.99 40.85
CA TYR A 927 -1.44 11.43 40.99
C TYR A 927 -0.75 11.81 39.66
N ARG A 928 -1.09 11.15 38.54
CA ARG A 928 -0.58 11.52 37.21
C ARG A 928 -1.04 12.90 36.75
N ASN A 929 -2.25 13.31 37.12
CA ASN A 929 -2.91 14.55 36.71
C ASN A 929 -2.67 15.70 37.71
N ASP A 930 -2.80 15.43 39.02
CA ASP A 930 -2.78 16.43 40.10
C ASP A 930 -1.46 16.51 40.88
N ARG A 931 -0.60 15.47 40.77
CA ARG A 931 0.68 15.33 41.50
C ARG A 931 0.57 15.26 43.03
N ASP A 932 -0.62 15.05 43.60
CA ASP A 932 -0.78 14.99 45.07
C ASP A 932 -0.17 13.71 45.66
N PHE A 933 1.05 13.84 46.16
CA PHE A 933 1.77 12.77 46.84
C PHE A 933 1.11 12.32 48.16
N GLY A 934 0.44 13.23 48.87
CA GLY A 934 -0.25 12.92 50.13
C GLY A 934 -1.45 12.02 49.91
N THR A 935 -2.34 12.40 48.99
CA THR A 935 -3.49 11.57 48.59
C THR A 935 -3.03 10.27 47.93
N MET A 936 -1.98 10.30 47.10
CA MET A 936 -1.41 9.07 46.53
C MET A 936 -0.94 8.10 47.62
N MET A 937 -0.14 8.57 48.58
CA MET A 937 0.41 7.70 49.62
C MET A 937 -0.66 7.18 50.57
N GLY A 938 -1.66 7.99 50.93
CA GLY A 938 -2.80 7.50 51.71
C GLY A 938 -3.50 6.33 51.01
N GLY A 939 -3.83 6.49 49.73
CA GLY A 939 -4.48 5.44 48.93
C GLY A 939 -3.59 4.21 48.70
N MET A 940 -2.28 4.37 48.49
CA MET A 940 -1.36 3.25 48.31
C MET A 940 -1.18 2.44 49.60
N VAL A 941 -1.06 3.11 50.74
CA VAL A 941 -0.97 2.42 52.03
C VAL A 941 -2.28 1.67 52.31
N GLU A 942 -3.45 2.30 52.17
CA GLU A 942 -4.74 1.61 52.42
C GLU A 942 -4.93 0.34 51.57
N ILE A 943 -4.34 0.30 50.37
CA ILE A 943 -4.41 -0.84 49.45
C ILE A 943 -3.38 -1.93 49.79
N PHE A 944 -2.17 -1.55 50.23
CA PHE A 944 -1.04 -2.47 50.44
C PHE A 944 -0.62 -2.62 51.92
N ASN A 945 -1.43 -2.20 52.90
CA ASN A 945 -1.17 -2.34 54.35
C ASN A 945 -1.31 -3.80 54.84
N ARG A 946 -0.47 -4.68 54.30
CA ARG A 946 -0.29 -6.10 54.68
C ARG A 946 1.17 -6.47 54.46
N PRO A 947 1.88 -7.09 55.42
CA PRO A 947 3.30 -7.43 55.28
C PRO A 947 3.63 -8.21 54.01
N GLU A 948 2.77 -9.15 53.61
CA GLU A 948 2.92 -9.94 52.37
C GLU A 948 2.94 -9.11 51.07
N LEU A 949 2.48 -7.87 51.10
CA LEU A 949 2.38 -6.96 49.94
C LEU A 949 3.41 -5.82 49.99
N TYR A 950 4.19 -5.71 51.07
CA TYR A 950 5.17 -4.63 51.24
C TYR A 950 6.25 -4.62 50.15
N TYR A 951 6.56 -5.76 49.54
CA TYR A 951 7.47 -5.82 48.38
C TYR A 951 6.90 -5.13 47.12
N LEU A 952 5.59 -5.22 46.91
CA LEU A 952 4.90 -4.48 45.83
C LEU A 952 4.79 -3.00 46.16
N LEU A 953 4.51 -2.67 47.43
CA LEU A 953 4.49 -1.28 47.90
C LEU A 953 5.87 -0.62 47.73
N LYS A 954 6.96 -1.27 48.18
CA LYS A 954 8.36 -0.83 47.93
C LYS A 954 8.63 -0.60 46.44
N ALA A 955 8.07 -1.42 45.54
CA ALA A 955 8.20 -1.26 44.09
C ALA A 955 7.38 -0.09 43.48
N MET A 956 6.40 0.48 44.20
CA MET A 956 5.60 1.63 43.69
C MET A 956 6.42 2.90 43.45
N ARG A 957 7.64 3.00 44.02
CA ARG A 957 8.63 4.05 43.72
C ARG A 957 8.78 4.33 42.21
N ARG A 958 8.65 3.28 41.38
CA ARG A 958 8.81 3.35 39.92
C ARG A 958 7.71 4.14 39.20
N PHE A 959 6.60 4.49 39.86
CA PHE A 959 5.50 5.27 39.27
C PHE A 959 5.49 6.76 39.66
N LEU A 960 6.41 7.20 40.54
CA LEU A 960 6.53 8.58 40.99
C LEU A 960 7.33 9.47 40.04
N SER A 961 7.25 10.80 40.23
CA SER A 961 8.27 11.73 39.75
C SER A 961 9.50 11.73 40.66
N ASN A 962 10.66 12.11 40.11
CA ASN A 962 11.93 12.12 40.85
C ASN A 962 11.85 13.01 42.12
N GLU A 963 11.08 14.10 42.08
CA GLU A 963 10.89 15.05 43.20
C GLU A 963 10.31 14.38 44.45
N HIS A 964 9.37 13.45 44.27
CA HIS A 964 8.69 12.75 45.37
C HIS A 964 9.38 11.44 45.78
N GLY A 965 10.49 11.06 45.12
CA GLY A 965 11.20 9.80 45.39
C GLY A 965 11.79 9.71 46.79
N ILE A 966 12.34 10.82 47.32
CA ILE A 966 12.96 10.85 48.65
C ILE A 966 11.90 10.72 49.75
N GLN A 967 10.82 11.52 49.66
CA GLN A 967 9.70 11.46 50.60
C GLN A 967 9.01 10.09 50.61
N PHE A 968 9.00 9.40 49.46
CA PHE A 968 8.53 8.02 49.36
C PHE A 968 9.44 7.06 50.12
N ASP A 969 10.75 7.10 49.88
CA ASP A 969 11.71 6.19 50.52
C ASP A 969 11.71 6.34 52.05
N GLU A 970 11.60 7.57 52.56
CA GLU A 970 11.45 7.84 53.99
C GLU A 970 10.17 7.22 54.55
N ARG A 971 9.02 7.51 53.92
CA ARG A 971 7.71 7.02 54.38
C ARG A 971 7.60 5.51 54.33
N ILE A 972 8.22 4.87 53.33
CA ILE A 972 8.26 3.41 53.19
C ILE A 972 9.11 2.75 54.27
N ARG A 973 10.23 3.34 54.72
CA ARG A 973 10.97 2.84 55.90
C ARG A 973 10.08 2.86 57.15
N THR A 974 9.34 3.96 57.37
CA THR A 974 8.42 4.07 58.53
C THR A 974 7.28 3.04 58.52
N ILE A 975 6.85 2.58 57.34
CA ILE A 975 5.68 1.70 57.19
C ILE A 975 6.08 0.21 57.10
N CYS A 976 7.21 -0.10 56.48
CA CYS A 976 7.57 -1.47 56.13
C CYS A 976 8.69 -2.09 56.98
N GLY A 977 9.45 -1.30 57.73
CA GLY A 977 10.82 -1.67 58.13
C GLY A 977 11.82 -1.41 57.00
#